data_AF-A0AAN9L9F3-F1
#
_entry.id   AF-A0AAN9L9F3-F1
#
_cell.length_a   1.000
_cell.length_b   1.000
_cell.length_c   1.000
_cell.angle_alpha   90.00
_cell.angle_beta   90.00
_cell.angle_gamma   90.00
#
_symmetry.space_group_name_H-M   'P 1'
#
loop_
_entity.id
_entity.type
_entity.pdbx_description
1 polymer ?
#
loop_
_entity_poly.entity_id
_entity_poly.type
_entity_poly.pdbx_seq_one_letter_code
_entity_poly.pdbx_strand_id
1 'polypeptide(L)'
;MCVVEEGTLLQGCQLPNPSENERRTPIATSINALLPHSPVTTTYVIGQRMALMKYLPYEQMKGVLSSTFYLSLSIFIFILFAFNLKRRTKSKTNMKLPPSPPKLPIIGNLHQLGTLPHRSLRDLSLKYGDMMMLQLGKRKTPTLVVSSVEVATEIMKNHDLTFSNRPQNTASKILLYGCTDVGFGLYGESWRQKRKICVLELLSMKRVQSFRVIREEEVAELVNKLQKACWSGACGVNLSEMLMSTSNNIVCKCVFGRKYTADGYNRVKELARETMIHLTAFTVRDYFPWLGWIDVLTGKIQEYKVTSGAMDALFDQAIEEHLIMKKEGESSKNKDLVDILLQLQEDTTLNFHLTKNDIKALLTDMFVGGTDTTSSALEWAISELVRNPIVMKKVQEEVRTVVGHKSKVEENDVNQMSYLKCVVKETLRLHPPTPLLAPRETMSSVKLKGYDIPAKTIVYINAWAMQRDPDFWESPEKFLPERFENSKVDFKSQDFQFVPFGFGRRGCPGMNFALASVEYVLASLLYWFDWELPEIDTLDIDMDEIFGLVVSKKVPLHLKPCRNHLVHALGLDSVVPNKDAFDSRGVLEFYLEIESKLTQSARPGGYMIVLVVLRLKIYPDHCYWFIANCWISDSIYPCLLQPKYLITNRNKKVVLSKLQLRLLPTDESQVTELEILNALALGCYPTLYSAKEIN
;
A
#
# COMPACT_ATOMS: atom_id res chain seq x y z
N MET A 1 -26.66 -5.10 4.80
CA MET A 1 -27.95 -5.83 4.79
C MET A 1 -27.71 -7.12 4.04
N CYS A 2 -27.57 -8.22 4.78
CA CYS A 2 -27.58 -9.56 4.22
C CYS A 2 -29.04 -10.01 4.12
N VAL A 3 -29.43 -10.48 2.95
CA VAL A 3 -30.68 -11.21 2.72
C VAL A 3 -30.29 -12.68 2.74
N VAL A 4 -30.78 -13.42 3.73
CA VAL A 4 -30.79 -14.89 3.72
C VAL A 4 -32.24 -15.28 3.91
N GLU A 5 -32.77 -15.99 2.92
CA GLU A 5 -34.14 -16.48 2.84
C GLU A 5 -34.42 -17.56 3.90
N GLU A 6 -35.63 -17.50 4.45
CA GLU A 6 -36.21 -18.52 5.31
C GLU A 6 -36.62 -19.77 4.52
N GLY A 7 -36.52 -20.92 5.18
CA GLY A 7 -37.53 -21.97 5.01
C GLY A 7 -37.01 -23.39 5.10
N THR A 8 -37.10 -24.01 6.29
CA THR A 8 -37.75 -25.34 6.44
C THR A 8 -38.03 -25.68 7.91
N LEU A 9 -39.27 -26.09 8.16
CA LEU A 9 -39.80 -26.67 9.41
C LEU A 9 -39.25 -28.08 9.67
N LEU A 10 -39.13 -28.47 10.96
CA LEU A 10 -39.73 -29.69 11.53
C LEU A 10 -39.45 -29.87 13.04
N GLN A 11 -40.55 -29.90 13.81
CA GLN A 11 -40.91 -30.72 14.99
C GLN A 11 -39.90 -31.12 16.09
N GLY A 12 -40.32 -30.90 17.35
CA GLY A 12 -40.42 -32.01 18.32
C GLY A 12 -39.94 -31.77 19.76
N CYS A 13 -40.91 -31.64 20.70
CA CYS A 13 -40.91 -32.11 22.11
C CYS A 13 -39.86 -31.57 23.12
N GLN A 14 -40.06 -31.44 24.44
CA GLN A 14 -41.18 -31.42 25.40
C GLN A 14 -40.52 -30.98 26.73
N LEU A 15 -41.19 -30.17 27.56
CA LEU A 15 -40.81 -29.90 28.96
C LEU A 15 -41.25 -31.07 29.87
N PRO A 16 -40.69 -31.18 31.09
CA PRO A 16 -41.56 -30.93 32.24
C PRO A 16 -40.91 -30.10 33.37
N ASN A 17 -41.78 -29.67 34.28
CA ASN A 17 -41.68 -28.62 35.29
C ASN A 17 -41.66 -29.28 36.73
N PRO A 18 -41.88 -28.58 37.87
CA PRO A 18 -40.90 -28.39 38.94
C PRO A 18 -41.35 -28.86 40.36
N SER A 19 -40.51 -28.66 41.38
CA SER A 19 -40.86 -28.63 42.82
C SER A 19 -39.70 -28.00 43.62
N GLU A 20 -39.80 -27.37 44.78
CA GLU A 20 -40.85 -26.80 45.64
C GLU A 20 -40.12 -26.02 46.77
N ASN A 21 -40.76 -24.95 47.29
CA ASN A 21 -40.68 -24.41 48.67
C ASN A 21 -39.31 -23.95 49.25
N GLU A 22 -39.18 -22.93 50.12
CA GLU A 22 -40.08 -22.40 51.13
C GLU A 22 -39.64 -21.00 51.63
N ARG A 23 -40.52 -20.38 52.42
CA ARG A 23 -40.60 -18.98 52.88
C ARG A 23 -39.55 -18.57 53.92
N ARG A 24 -39.24 -17.25 54.00
CA ARG A 24 -39.45 -16.36 55.20
C ARG A 24 -38.80 -14.97 55.03
N THR A 25 -39.61 -13.93 55.23
CA THR A 25 -39.28 -12.51 55.50
C THR A 25 -39.58 -12.20 56.99
N PRO A 26 -39.40 -10.97 57.53
CA PRO A 26 -38.48 -9.84 57.28
C PRO A 26 -37.82 -9.35 58.62
N ILE A 27 -37.04 -8.25 58.62
CA ILE A 27 -37.09 -7.15 59.63
C ILE A 27 -36.15 -6.02 59.16
N ALA A 28 -36.69 -4.80 59.13
CA ALA A 28 -36.01 -3.53 58.87
C ALA A 28 -35.56 -2.87 60.18
N THR A 29 -34.60 -1.93 60.13
CA THR A 29 -34.55 -0.60 60.81
C THR A 29 -33.09 -0.06 60.69
N SER A 30 -32.75 0.80 59.72
CA SER A 30 -32.72 2.29 59.75
C SER A 30 -31.53 2.91 60.50
N ILE A 31 -30.58 3.53 59.77
CA ILE A 31 -29.93 4.82 60.13
C ILE A 31 -29.68 5.63 58.84
N ASN A 32 -30.15 6.87 58.84
CA ASN A 32 -30.10 7.87 57.77
C ASN A 32 -29.23 9.07 58.22
N ALA A 33 -28.38 9.61 57.33
CA ALA A 33 -27.77 10.96 57.28
C ALA A 33 -26.43 10.86 56.50
N LEU A 34 -26.01 11.64 55.49
CA LEU A 34 -26.36 12.94 54.89
C LEU A 34 -25.71 13.01 53.46
N LEU A 35 -26.49 13.48 52.45
CA LEU A 35 -26.27 14.13 51.12
C LEU A 35 -24.85 14.27 50.46
N PRO A 36 -24.69 14.50 49.13
CA PRO A 36 -25.67 14.90 48.10
C PRO A 36 -25.67 14.13 46.75
N HIS A 37 -26.75 14.40 46.01
CA HIS A 37 -27.20 13.95 44.69
C HIS A 37 -26.15 13.79 43.57
N SER A 38 -26.14 12.61 42.95
CA SER A 38 -25.58 12.36 41.61
C SER A 38 -26.69 12.41 40.54
N PRO A 39 -26.40 12.85 39.29
CA PRO A 39 -27.35 12.86 38.19
C PRO A 39 -27.32 11.51 37.46
N VAL A 40 -27.70 10.41 38.12
CA VAL A 40 -27.77 9.08 37.48
C VAL A 40 -29.21 8.73 37.05
N THR A 41 -30.22 9.48 37.49
CA THR A 41 -31.62 9.12 37.24
C THR A 41 -32.16 9.60 35.89
N THR A 42 -31.50 10.56 35.21
CA THR A 42 -31.99 11.07 33.89
C THR A 42 -31.54 10.19 32.73
N THR A 43 -30.34 9.61 32.81
CA THR A 43 -29.78 8.71 31.77
C THR A 43 -30.49 7.37 31.73
N TYR A 44 -30.95 6.87 32.88
CA TYR A 44 -31.67 5.59 32.97
C TYR A 44 -33.10 5.69 32.40
N VAL A 45 -33.77 6.84 32.58
CA VAL A 45 -35.11 7.09 32.03
C VAL A 45 -35.07 7.35 30.52
N ILE A 46 -33.99 7.94 29.98
CA ILE A 46 -33.78 8.07 28.53
C ILE A 46 -33.42 6.72 27.91
N GLY A 47 -32.62 5.90 28.58
CA GLY A 47 -32.26 4.54 28.15
C GLY A 47 -33.46 3.59 28.07
N GLN A 48 -34.37 3.62 29.05
CA GLN A 48 -35.61 2.83 29.01
C GLN A 48 -36.62 3.33 27.97
N ARG A 49 -36.69 4.64 27.69
CA ARG A 49 -37.53 5.18 26.61
C ARG A 49 -36.99 4.87 25.21
N MET A 50 -35.66 4.73 25.03
CA MET A 50 -35.08 4.25 23.77
C MET A 50 -35.21 2.74 23.57
N ALA A 51 -35.21 1.94 24.65
CA ALA A 51 -35.46 0.49 24.57
C ALA A 51 -36.93 0.18 24.19
N LEU A 52 -37.89 1.00 24.61
CA LEU A 52 -39.30 0.90 24.21
C LEU A 52 -39.57 1.25 22.74
N MET A 53 -38.65 1.96 22.06
CA MET A 53 -38.76 2.22 20.62
C MET A 53 -38.41 1.01 19.72
N LYS A 54 -37.87 -0.07 20.28
CA LYS A 54 -37.56 -1.30 19.52
C LYS A 54 -38.74 -2.27 19.33
N TYR A 55 -39.88 -1.99 19.97
CA TYR A 55 -41.09 -2.84 19.91
C TYR A 55 -42.33 -2.07 19.45
N LEU A 56 -42.18 -0.98 18.70
CA LEU A 56 -43.32 -0.41 17.97
C LEU A 56 -43.52 -1.18 16.66
N PRO A 57 -44.74 -1.70 16.39
CA PRO A 57 -45.06 -2.34 15.12
C PRO A 57 -44.78 -1.37 13.96
N TYR A 58 -44.15 -1.86 12.90
CA TYR A 58 -43.87 -1.12 11.65
C TYR A 58 -45.09 -0.36 11.11
N GLU A 59 -46.30 -0.87 11.34
CA GLU A 59 -47.58 -0.24 10.96
C GLU A 59 -47.94 1.04 11.75
N GLN A 60 -47.41 1.24 12.96
CA GLN A 60 -47.63 2.48 13.74
C GLN A 60 -46.67 3.61 13.32
N MET A 61 -45.54 3.31 12.68
CA MET A 61 -44.60 4.33 12.17
C MET A 61 -45.10 5.04 10.90
N LYS A 62 -45.95 4.40 10.09
CA LYS A 62 -46.61 5.03 8.93
C LYS A 62 -47.52 6.21 9.32
N GLY A 63 -48.09 6.20 10.54
CA GLY A 63 -48.94 7.28 11.05
C GLY A 63 -48.19 8.49 11.60
N VAL A 64 -46.91 8.33 11.98
CA VAL A 64 -46.08 9.40 12.56
C VAL A 64 -45.37 10.21 11.48
N LEU A 65 -45.13 9.63 10.30
CA LEU A 65 -44.77 10.33 9.07
C LEU A 65 -46.03 10.82 8.34
N SER A 66 -46.85 11.58 9.07
CA SER A 66 -48.05 12.21 8.55
C SER A 66 -47.73 13.09 7.34
N SER A 67 -48.67 13.20 6.39
CA SER A 67 -48.63 14.19 5.30
C SER A 67 -48.36 15.61 5.81
N THR A 68 -48.75 15.92 7.06
CA THR A 68 -48.48 17.20 7.74
C THR A 68 -47.00 17.39 8.11
N PHE A 69 -46.24 16.31 8.33
CA PHE A 69 -44.79 16.40 8.56
C PHE A 69 -44.05 16.73 7.26
N TYR A 70 -44.41 16.07 6.15
CA TYR A 70 -43.86 16.40 4.84
C TYR A 70 -44.30 17.79 4.37
N LEU A 71 -45.54 18.20 4.66
CA LEU A 71 -46.03 19.54 4.37
C LEU A 71 -45.33 20.61 5.23
N SER A 72 -45.10 20.36 6.52
CA SER A 72 -44.38 21.31 7.38
C SER A 72 -42.89 21.39 7.02
N LEU A 73 -42.25 20.27 6.65
CA LEU A 73 -40.88 20.24 6.16
C LEU A 73 -40.75 20.97 4.81
N SER A 74 -41.68 20.77 3.88
CA SER A 74 -41.68 21.47 2.58
C SER A 74 -41.97 22.96 2.72
N ILE A 75 -42.89 23.37 3.61
CA ILE A 75 -43.12 24.78 3.96
C ILE A 75 -41.88 25.38 4.62
N PHE A 76 -41.21 24.66 5.53
CA PHE A 76 -39.98 25.12 6.16
C PHE A 76 -38.85 25.31 5.14
N ILE A 77 -38.69 24.36 4.20
CA ILE A 77 -37.74 24.48 3.08
C ILE A 77 -38.11 25.66 2.18
N PHE A 78 -39.39 25.86 1.89
CA PHE A 78 -39.87 27.00 1.08
C PHE A 78 -39.64 28.34 1.77
N ILE A 79 -39.86 28.44 3.09
CA ILE A 79 -39.57 29.64 3.88
C ILE A 79 -38.06 29.90 3.89
N LEU A 80 -37.22 28.87 4.09
CA LEU A 80 -35.76 29.01 4.00
C LEU A 80 -35.31 29.45 2.60
N PHE A 81 -35.95 28.94 1.55
CA PHE A 81 -35.70 29.32 0.16
C PHE A 81 -36.08 30.79 -0.08
N ALA A 82 -37.30 31.19 0.29
CA ALA A 82 -37.80 32.56 0.18
C ALA A 82 -36.97 33.57 1.00
N PHE A 83 -36.54 33.18 2.21
CA PHE A 83 -35.70 34.02 3.06
C PHE A 83 -34.28 34.18 2.50
N ASN A 84 -33.71 33.13 1.88
CA ASN A 84 -32.43 33.22 1.16
C ASN A 84 -32.55 34.06 -0.13
N LEU A 85 -33.69 34.02 -0.84
CA LEU A 85 -33.95 34.90 -1.99
C LEU A 85 -34.03 36.38 -1.58
N LYS A 86 -34.70 36.70 -0.46
CA LYS A 86 -34.76 38.06 0.09
C LYS A 86 -33.43 38.54 0.67
N ARG A 87 -32.58 37.63 1.16
CA ARG A 87 -31.20 37.92 1.61
C ARG A 87 -30.16 37.98 0.47
N ARG A 88 -30.57 38.25 -0.78
CA ARG A 88 -29.68 38.84 -1.79
C ARG A 88 -29.32 40.28 -1.40
N THR A 89 -28.65 40.46 -0.26
CA THR A 89 -27.87 41.67 -0.03
C THR A 89 -26.74 41.64 -1.04
N LYS A 90 -26.80 42.54 -2.02
CA LYS A 90 -25.67 42.87 -2.89
C LYS A 90 -24.50 43.29 -2.00
N SER A 91 -23.61 42.35 -1.67
CA SER A 91 -22.26 42.72 -1.27
C SER A 91 -21.60 43.31 -2.51
N LYS A 92 -21.61 44.64 -2.62
CA LYS A 92 -20.81 45.38 -3.60
C LYS A 92 -19.35 45.30 -3.14
N THR A 93 -18.69 44.18 -3.39
CA THR A 93 -17.24 44.18 -3.53
C THR A 93 -16.98 44.24 -5.04
N ASN A 94 -16.34 45.31 -5.53
CA ASN A 94 -15.90 45.48 -6.92
C ASN A 94 -14.78 44.48 -7.31
N MET A 95 -14.73 43.30 -6.69
CA MET A 95 -13.73 42.28 -6.95
C MET A 95 -14.11 41.50 -8.20
N LYS A 96 -13.16 41.38 -9.12
CA LYS A 96 -13.30 40.54 -10.31
C LYS A 96 -12.91 39.11 -9.92
N LEU A 97 -13.84 38.36 -9.34
CA LEU A 97 -13.59 36.97 -8.94
C LEU A 97 -13.54 36.03 -10.16
N PRO A 98 -12.79 34.90 -10.08
CA PRO A 98 -12.84 33.86 -11.10
C PRO A 98 -14.27 33.35 -11.37
N PRO A 99 -14.54 32.76 -12.55
CA PRO A 99 -15.85 32.20 -12.88
C PRO A 99 -16.29 31.16 -11.84
N SER A 100 -17.59 31.04 -11.62
CA SER A 100 -18.16 30.17 -10.59
C SER A 100 -19.36 29.41 -11.15
N PRO A 101 -19.39 28.06 -11.04
CA PRO A 101 -20.59 27.29 -11.34
C PRO A 101 -21.79 27.75 -10.49
N PRO A 102 -23.03 27.66 -11.01
CA PRO A 102 -24.22 27.99 -10.26
C PRO A 102 -24.28 27.23 -8.93
N LYS A 103 -24.53 27.95 -7.84
CA LYS A 103 -24.55 27.42 -6.48
C LYS A 103 -25.97 27.36 -5.93
N LEU A 104 -26.28 26.30 -5.17
CA LEU A 104 -27.56 26.17 -4.49
C LEU A 104 -27.56 26.95 -3.15
N PRO A 105 -28.73 27.39 -2.65
CA PRO A 105 -28.84 27.93 -1.31
C PRO A 105 -28.32 26.94 -0.28
N ILE A 106 -27.66 27.45 0.77
CA ILE A 106 -27.11 26.67 1.90
C ILE A 106 -25.93 25.79 1.51
N ILE A 107 -26.08 24.79 0.65
CA ILE A 107 -25.03 23.81 0.35
C ILE A 107 -23.96 24.33 -0.64
N GLY A 108 -24.26 25.41 -1.36
CA GLY A 108 -23.35 25.97 -2.35
C GLY A 108 -23.11 25.00 -3.51
N ASN A 109 -21.84 24.69 -3.78
CA ASN A 109 -21.38 23.81 -4.86
C ASN A 109 -21.11 22.37 -4.39
N LEU A 110 -21.43 22.00 -3.12
CA LEU A 110 -21.22 20.63 -2.62
C LEU A 110 -21.93 19.56 -3.46
N HIS A 111 -23.12 19.86 -3.97
CA HIS A 111 -23.91 18.96 -4.82
C HIS A 111 -23.27 18.62 -6.17
N GLN A 112 -22.22 19.34 -6.57
CA GLN A 112 -21.50 19.11 -7.83
C GLN A 112 -20.26 18.24 -7.64
N LEU A 113 -19.94 17.89 -6.39
CA LEU A 113 -18.84 16.99 -6.07
C LEU A 113 -19.40 15.58 -5.93
N GLY A 114 -18.99 14.69 -6.83
CA GLY A 114 -19.32 13.26 -6.75
C GLY A 114 -18.44 12.53 -5.73
N THR A 115 -18.46 11.20 -5.81
CA THR A 115 -17.59 10.32 -4.99
C THR A 115 -16.10 10.48 -5.32
N LEU A 116 -15.77 11.00 -6.50
CA LEU A 116 -14.41 11.29 -6.96
C LEU A 116 -14.25 12.80 -7.27
N PRO A 117 -14.03 13.65 -6.25
CA PRO A 117 -13.96 15.09 -6.41
C PRO A 117 -12.95 15.57 -7.46
N HIS A 118 -11.79 14.94 -7.62
CA HIS A 118 -10.80 15.32 -8.66
C HIS A 118 -11.37 15.21 -10.08
N ARG A 119 -12.18 14.18 -10.36
CA ARG A 119 -12.85 14.00 -11.65
C ARG A 119 -14.00 14.99 -11.82
N SER A 120 -14.86 15.14 -10.80
CA SER A 120 -15.95 16.13 -10.84
C SER A 120 -15.44 17.56 -11.05
N LEU A 121 -14.32 17.92 -10.40
CA LEU A 121 -13.69 19.22 -10.54
C LEU A 121 -13.06 19.43 -11.93
N ARG A 122 -12.52 18.37 -12.55
CA ARG A 122 -12.05 18.40 -13.94
C ARG A 122 -13.21 18.62 -14.91
N ASP A 123 -14.33 17.92 -14.74
CA ASP A 123 -15.47 18.06 -15.64
C ASP A 123 -16.12 19.45 -15.52
N LEU A 124 -16.14 19.99 -14.31
CA LEU A 124 -16.54 21.39 -14.09
C LEU A 124 -15.55 22.37 -14.75
N SER A 125 -14.24 22.12 -14.69
CA SER A 125 -13.26 23.03 -15.29
C SER A 125 -13.38 23.09 -16.81
N LEU A 126 -13.69 21.97 -17.48
CA LEU A 126 -14.00 21.96 -18.91
C LEU A 126 -15.20 22.85 -19.29
N LYS A 127 -16.15 23.04 -18.36
CA LYS A 127 -17.36 23.83 -18.61
C LYS A 127 -17.24 25.30 -18.22
N TYR A 128 -16.51 25.59 -17.14
CA TYR A 128 -16.46 26.93 -16.53
C TYR A 128 -15.08 27.59 -16.63
N GLY A 129 -14.08 26.88 -17.16
CA GLY A 129 -12.69 27.30 -17.28
C GLY A 129 -11.78 26.66 -16.24
N ASP A 130 -10.48 26.61 -16.55
CA ASP A 130 -9.44 25.90 -15.77
C ASP A 130 -9.03 26.59 -14.48
N MET A 131 -9.68 27.70 -14.15
CA MET A 131 -9.60 28.36 -12.86
C MET A 131 -10.98 28.85 -12.45
N MET A 132 -11.53 28.27 -11.38
CA MET A 132 -12.91 28.55 -10.95
C MET A 132 -13.05 28.70 -9.44
N MET A 133 -14.07 29.45 -9.03
CA MET A 133 -14.46 29.63 -7.65
C MET A 133 -15.65 28.76 -7.26
N LEU A 134 -15.50 28.04 -6.15
CA LEU A 134 -16.55 27.27 -5.52
C LEU A 134 -16.84 27.79 -4.11
N GLN A 135 -18.11 27.69 -3.73
CA GLN A 135 -18.59 27.90 -2.37
C GLN A 135 -19.01 26.54 -1.81
N LEU A 136 -18.22 25.96 -0.91
CA LEU A 136 -18.54 24.67 -0.30
C LEU A 136 -19.29 24.88 1.03
N GLY A 137 -20.60 24.62 1.05
CA GLY A 137 -21.44 24.93 2.19
C GLY A 137 -21.56 26.43 2.45
N LYS A 138 -21.62 26.83 3.72
CA LYS A 138 -21.76 28.23 4.16
C LYS A 138 -20.58 28.72 5.01
N ARG A 139 -19.44 28.06 4.86
CA ARG A 139 -18.17 28.58 5.39
C ARG A 139 -17.84 29.93 4.76
N LYS A 140 -17.16 30.78 5.52
CA LYS A 140 -16.82 32.16 5.09
C LYS A 140 -15.78 32.20 3.96
N THR A 141 -14.97 31.15 3.84
CA THR A 141 -13.84 31.10 2.91
C THR A 141 -14.25 30.45 1.58
N PRO A 142 -14.02 31.12 0.42
CA PRO A 142 -14.26 30.52 -0.88
C PRO A 142 -13.17 29.49 -1.21
N THR A 143 -13.40 28.72 -2.28
CA THR A 143 -12.54 27.61 -2.69
C THR A 143 -12.13 27.74 -4.15
N LEU A 144 -10.87 28.02 -4.41
CA LEU A 144 -10.28 28.10 -5.74
C LEU A 144 -9.88 26.72 -6.20
N VAL A 145 -10.29 26.38 -7.40
CA VAL A 145 -9.86 25.17 -8.08
C VAL A 145 -9.05 25.60 -9.29
N VAL A 146 -7.84 25.07 -9.40
CA VAL A 146 -6.92 25.30 -10.50
C VAL A 146 -6.67 23.97 -11.20
N SER A 147 -7.05 23.89 -12.47
CA SER A 147 -6.84 22.74 -13.35
C SER A 147 -5.89 23.06 -14.52
N SER A 148 -5.36 24.28 -14.62
CA SER A 148 -4.45 24.71 -15.70
C SER A 148 -2.98 24.70 -15.28
N VAL A 149 -2.13 24.19 -16.16
CA VAL A 149 -0.66 24.20 -16.01
C VAL A 149 -0.12 25.64 -15.97
N GLU A 150 -0.64 26.56 -16.78
CA GLU A 150 -0.13 27.94 -16.77
C GLU A 150 -0.47 28.66 -15.47
N VAL A 151 -1.68 28.47 -14.94
CA VAL A 151 -2.11 29.08 -13.68
C VAL A 151 -1.32 28.50 -12.51
N ALA A 152 -1.12 27.18 -12.47
CA ALA A 152 -0.25 26.55 -11.49
C ALA A 152 1.19 27.09 -11.58
N THR A 153 1.71 27.28 -12.79
CA THR A 153 3.03 27.88 -13.04
C THR A 153 3.11 29.31 -12.51
N GLU A 154 2.10 30.15 -12.74
CA GLU A 154 2.03 31.53 -12.24
C GLU A 154 1.99 31.57 -10.71
N ILE A 155 1.14 30.75 -10.09
CA ILE A 155 1.11 30.58 -8.62
C ILE A 155 2.51 30.28 -8.12
N MET A 156 3.25 29.45 -8.83
CA MET A 156 4.53 28.95 -8.38
C MET A 156 5.70 29.87 -8.58
N LYS A 157 5.82 30.49 -9.75
CA LYS A 157 6.92 31.40 -10.03
C LYS A 157 6.75 32.72 -9.30
N ASN A 158 5.50 33.20 -9.18
CA ASN A 158 5.25 34.58 -8.77
C ASN A 158 4.59 34.69 -7.38
N HIS A 159 3.92 33.64 -6.91
CA HIS A 159 3.07 33.72 -5.71
C HIS A 159 3.27 32.57 -4.71
N ASP A 160 4.34 31.77 -4.80
CA ASP A 160 4.50 30.55 -3.99
C ASP A 160 4.36 30.82 -2.50
N LEU A 161 4.94 31.92 -1.99
CA LEU A 161 4.81 32.33 -0.60
C LEU A 161 3.34 32.63 -0.22
N THR A 162 2.63 33.42 -1.04
CA THR A 162 1.22 33.76 -0.78
C THR A 162 0.35 32.51 -0.71
N PHE A 163 0.65 31.49 -1.51
CA PHE A 163 -0.09 30.23 -1.50
C PHE A 163 0.52 29.19 -0.57
N SER A 164 1.48 29.52 0.30
CA SER A 164 2.17 28.53 1.14
C SER A 164 1.45 28.15 2.43
N ASN A 165 0.30 28.75 2.77
CA ASN A 165 -0.47 28.35 3.95
C ASN A 165 -1.33 27.11 3.70
N ARG A 166 -1.87 26.54 4.78
CA ARG A 166 -2.73 25.36 4.78
C ARG A 166 -4.04 25.68 5.51
N PRO A 167 -5.20 25.21 5.01
CA PRO A 167 -6.43 25.30 5.78
C PRO A 167 -6.36 24.32 6.96
N GLN A 168 -6.72 24.79 8.15
CA GLN A 168 -6.76 23.96 9.35
C GLN A 168 -8.21 23.57 9.65
N ASN A 169 -8.58 22.34 9.29
CA ASN A 169 -9.90 21.79 9.49
C ASN A 169 -10.02 21.11 10.87
N THR A 170 -11.21 20.61 11.21
CA THR A 170 -11.44 20.02 12.55
C THR A 170 -10.61 18.75 12.77
N ALA A 171 -10.52 17.88 11.75
CA ALA A 171 -9.76 16.63 11.82
C ALA A 171 -8.25 16.91 11.98
N SER A 172 -7.67 17.79 11.15
CA SER A 172 -6.24 18.11 11.18
C SER A 172 -5.81 18.69 12.52
N LYS A 173 -6.66 19.50 13.18
CA LYS A 173 -6.36 20.05 14.51
C LYS A 173 -6.31 18.97 15.60
N ILE A 174 -7.18 17.96 15.52
CA ILE A 174 -7.24 16.87 16.50
C ILE A 174 -6.10 15.87 16.24
N LEU A 175 -5.92 15.45 14.99
CA LEU A 175 -5.00 14.37 14.62
C LEU A 175 -3.54 14.81 14.57
N LEU A 176 -3.26 16.10 14.29
CA LEU A 176 -1.91 16.60 14.04
C LEU A 176 -1.46 17.59 15.12
N TYR A 177 -1.84 17.33 16.38
CA TYR A 177 -1.37 18.09 17.55
C TYR A 177 -1.60 19.61 17.46
N GLY A 178 -2.77 20.03 16.96
CA GLY A 178 -3.06 21.44 16.70
C GLY A 178 -2.44 21.98 15.42
N CYS A 179 -2.09 21.09 14.48
CA CYS A 179 -1.36 21.38 13.24
C CYS A 179 0.03 21.97 13.49
N THR A 180 0.78 21.39 14.43
CA THR A 180 2.19 21.71 14.64
C THR A 180 3.11 20.93 13.69
N ASP A 181 2.53 20.05 12.87
CA ASP A 181 3.19 19.25 11.83
C ASP A 181 3.65 20.11 10.63
N VAL A 182 4.35 19.49 9.68
CA VAL A 182 4.85 20.14 8.45
C VAL A 182 3.83 20.06 7.32
N GLY A 183 2.98 19.04 7.30
CA GLY A 183 1.93 18.83 6.29
C GLY A 183 0.86 19.94 6.27
N PHE A 184 0.26 20.22 7.42
CA PHE A 184 -0.89 21.10 7.66
C PHE A 184 -0.56 22.33 8.53
N GLY A 185 0.65 22.42 9.07
CA GLY A 185 1.10 23.60 9.81
C GLY A 185 1.12 24.88 8.96
N LEU A 186 0.80 26.02 9.60
CA LEU A 186 0.83 27.34 8.96
C LEU A 186 2.26 27.71 8.57
N TYR A 187 2.41 28.42 7.45
CA TYR A 187 3.70 28.91 7.03
C TYR A 187 4.21 29.99 7.99
N GLY A 188 5.44 29.83 8.46
CA GLY A 188 6.09 30.73 9.39
C GLY A 188 7.45 30.18 9.80
N GLU A 189 8.16 30.87 10.68
CA GLU A 189 9.53 30.50 11.04
C GLU A 189 9.61 29.12 11.70
N SER A 190 8.72 28.82 12.65
CA SER A 190 8.61 27.48 13.27
C SER A 190 8.42 26.37 12.21
N TRP A 191 7.51 26.58 11.25
CA TRP A 191 7.31 25.62 10.17
C TRP A 191 8.55 25.48 9.27
N ARG A 192 9.26 26.58 8.96
CA ARG A 192 10.49 26.54 8.16
C ARG A 192 11.59 25.73 8.85
N GLN A 193 11.74 25.87 10.18
CA GLN A 193 12.72 25.10 10.96
C GLN A 193 12.38 23.61 10.96
N LYS A 194 11.12 23.24 11.23
CA LYS A 194 10.66 21.85 11.15
C LYS A 194 10.82 21.26 9.75
N ARG A 195 10.47 22.04 8.72
CA ARG A 195 10.67 21.65 7.31
C ARG A 195 12.14 21.41 6.99
N LYS A 196 13.05 22.25 7.51
CA LYS A 196 14.49 22.09 7.37
C LYS A 196 14.96 20.78 8.01
N ILE A 197 14.50 20.47 9.22
CA ILE A 197 14.78 19.20 9.90
C ILE A 197 14.33 18.01 9.05
N CYS A 198 13.10 18.03 8.52
CA CYS A 198 12.62 16.95 7.65
C CYS A 198 13.53 16.73 6.44
N VAL A 199 13.91 17.79 5.74
CA VAL A 199 14.68 17.68 4.48
C VAL A 199 16.15 17.34 4.71
N LEU A 200 16.78 17.90 5.75
CA LEU A 200 18.22 17.75 5.98
C LEU A 200 18.56 16.53 6.85
N GLU A 201 17.74 16.24 7.87
CA GLU A 201 18.07 15.22 8.87
C GLU A 201 17.30 13.92 8.66
N LEU A 202 15.99 14.01 8.38
CA LEU A 202 15.10 12.84 8.32
C LEU A 202 14.99 12.21 6.92
N LEU A 203 14.99 13.02 5.86
CA LEU A 203 14.70 12.59 4.49
C LEU A 203 15.77 13.03 3.49
N SER A 204 16.96 13.37 3.96
CA SER A 204 18.10 13.63 3.08
C SER A 204 18.50 12.37 2.31
N MET A 205 19.14 12.55 1.15
CA MET A 205 19.62 11.42 0.33
C MET A 205 20.48 10.44 1.14
N LYS A 206 21.38 10.98 1.98
CA LYS A 206 22.23 10.17 2.87
C LYS A 206 21.39 9.35 3.86
N ARG A 207 20.36 9.96 4.46
CA ARG A 207 19.46 9.25 5.39
C ARG A 207 18.66 8.17 4.67
N VAL A 208 18.06 8.48 3.52
CA VAL A 208 17.33 7.50 2.71
C VAL A 208 18.23 6.32 2.32
N GLN A 209 19.48 6.56 1.94
CA GLN A 209 20.46 5.50 1.64
C GLN A 209 20.80 4.65 2.87
N SER A 210 20.90 5.25 4.06
CA SER A 210 21.15 4.48 5.30
C SER A 210 20.03 3.47 5.61
N PHE A 211 18.81 3.71 5.14
CA PHE A 211 17.68 2.78 5.27
C PHE A 211 17.64 1.67 4.20
N ARG A 212 18.69 1.54 3.38
CA ARG A 212 18.80 0.49 2.36
C ARG A 212 18.59 -0.91 2.93
N VAL A 213 19.27 -1.25 4.02
CA VAL A 213 19.18 -2.60 4.62
C VAL A 213 17.75 -2.92 5.04
N ILE A 214 17.02 -1.95 5.60
CA ILE A 214 15.61 -2.10 5.97
C ILE A 214 14.77 -2.45 4.74
N ARG A 215 14.95 -1.74 3.62
CA ARG A 215 14.24 -2.03 2.37
C ARG A 215 14.61 -3.42 1.84
N GLU A 216 15.88 -3.78 1.83
CA GLU A 216 16.33 -5.10 1.36
C GLU A 216 15.69 -6.23 2.16
N GLU A 217 15.63 -6.12 3.49
CA GLU A 217 15.01 -7.11 4.38
C GLU A 217 13.51 -7.26 4.14
N GLU A 218 12.76 -6.16 4.10
CA GLU A 218 11.30 -6.22 3.95
C GLU A 218 10.87 -6.68 2.55
N VAL A 219 11.65 -6.34 1.52
CA VAL A 219 11.41 -6.84 0.16
C VAL A 219 11.79 -8.31 0.04
N ALA A 220 12.85 -8.78 0.71
CA ALA A 220 13.15 -10.20 0.77
C ALA A 220 12.02 -10.99 1.46
N GLU A 221 11.43 -10.45 2.53
CA GLU A 221 10.26 -11.07 3.17
C GLU A 221 9.05 -11.15 2.23
N LEU A 222 8.79 -10.08 1.47
CA LEU A 222 7.73 -10.05 0.45
C LEU A 222 7.95 -11.12 -0.63
N VAL A 223 9.16 -11.17 -1.22
CA VAL A 223 9.53 -12.16 -2.24
C VAL A 223 9.37 -13.58 -1.70
N ASN A 224 9.83 -13.85 -0.47
CA ASN A 224 9.71 -15.16 0.16
C ASN A 224 8.23 -15.57 0.35
N LYS A 225 7.34 -14.64 0.72
CA LYS A 225 5.89 -14.92 0.81
C LYS A 225 5.30 -15.28 -0.55
N LEU A 226 5.67 -14.54 -1.59
CA LEU A 226 5.21 -14.78 -2.97
C LEU A 226 5.76 -16.11 -3.54
N GLN A 227 7.03 -16.44 -3.27
CA GLN A 227 7.62 -17.72 -3.65
C GLN A 227 6.87 -18.89 -3.00
N LYS A 228 6.57 -18.80 -1.71
CA LYS A 228 5.77 -19.81 -1.01
C LYS A 228 4.39 -19.99 -1.65
N ALA A 229 3.70 -18.89 -1.98
CA ALA A 229 2.41 -18.93 -2.66
C ALA A 229 2.50 -19.60 -4.05
N CYS A 230 3.57 -19.32 -4.80
CA CYS A 230 3.85 -19.98 -6.07
C CYS A 230 4.09 -21.49 -5.89
N TRP A 231 4.87 -21.90 -4.88
CA TRP A 231 5.15 -23.33 -4.60
C TRP A 231 3.93 -24.11 -4.13
N SER A 232 3.03 -23.46 -3.39
CA SER A 232 1.78 -24.09 -2.98
C SER A 232 0.73 -24.15 -4.09
N GLY A 233 1.03 -23.65 -5.30
CA GLY A 233 0.07 -23.58 -6.41
C GLY A 233 -1.13 -22.67 -6.09
N ALA A 234 -0.93 -21.59 -5.33
CA ALA A 234 -2.02 -20.69 -4.96
C ALA A 234 -2.71 -20.10 -6.21
N CYS A 235 -4.04 -20.11 -6.23
CA CYS A 235 -4.84 -19.56 -7.32
C CYS A 235 -4.68 -18.02 -7.47
N GLY A 236 -4.31 -17.34 -6.38
CA GLY A 236 -3.99 -15.91 -6.36
C GLY A 236 -3.57 -15.45 -4.97
N VAL A 237 -2.98 -14.26 -4.90
CA VAL A 237 -2.64 -13.56 -3.65
C VAL A 237 -3.23 -12.15 -3.67
N ASN A 238 -3.61 -11.64 -2.50
CA ASN A 238 -3.99 -10.24 -2.33
C ASN A 238 -2.73 -9.36 -2.33
N LEU A 239 -2.31 -8.93 -3.53
CA LEU A 239 -1.08 -8.18 -3.69
C LEU A 239 -1.19 -6.78 -3.06
N SER A 240 -2.37 -6.16 -3.10
CA SER A 240 -2.61 -4.87 -2.42
C SER A 240 -2.29 -4.92 -0.94
N GLU A 241 -2.75 -5.97 -0.25
CA GLU A 241 -2.49 -6.13 1.17
C GLU A 241 -1.00 -6.34 1.47
N MET A 242 -0.32 -7.12 0.62
CA MET A 242 1.12 -7.40 0.73
C MET A 242 1.96 -6.14 0.46
N LEU A 243 1.63 -5.34 -0.56
CA LEU A 243 2.32 -4.08 -0.86
C LEU A 243 2.12 -3.03 0.25
N MET A 244 0.91 -2.93 0.78
CA MET A 244 0.62 -2.09 1.95
C MET A 244 1.40 -2.57 3.18
N SER A 245 1.45 -3.88 3.40
CA SER A 245 2.21 -4.50 4.49
C SER A 245 3.70 -4.16 4.39
N THR A 246 4.31 -4.35 3.22
CA THR A 246 5.72 -4.04 2.98
C THR A 246 6.02 -2.55 3.15
N SER A 247 5.17 -1.68 2.60
CA SER A 247 5.35 -0.22 2.74
C SER A 247 5.28 0.22 4.20
N ASN A 248 4.27 -0.27 4.94
CA ASN A 248 4.12 0.00 6.37
C ASN A 248 5.33 -0.49 7.18
N ASN A 249 5.83 -1.70 6.90
CA ASN A 249 6.98 -2.25 7.63
C ASN A 249 8.26 -1.45 7.41
N ILE A 250 8.53 -1.07 6.16
CA ILE A 250 9.68 -0.23 5.81
C ILE A 250 9.59 1.08 6.60
N VAL A 251 8.43 1.74 6.58
CA VAL A 251 8.21 3.00 7.31
C VAL A 251 8.35 2.79 8.82
N CYS A 252 7.74 1.75 9.40
CA CYS A 252 7.83 1.48 10.83
C CYS A 252 9.28 1.27 11.29
N LYS A 253 10.07 0.48 10.54
CA LYS A 253 11.49 0.27 10.85
C LYS A 253 12.31 1.55 10.69
N CYS A 254 12.03 2.37 9.67
CA CYS A 254 12.73 3.64 9.47
C CYS A 254 12.38 4.68 10.55
N VAL A 255 11.10 4.73 10.95
CA VAL A 255 10.59 5.74 11.89
C VAL A 255 10.84 5.34 13.33
N PHE A 256 10.49 4.11 13.72
CA PHE A 256 10.46 3.63 15.11
C PHE A 256 11.55 2.57 15.43
N GLY A 257 12.42 2.24 14.48
CA GLY A 257 13.45 1.22 14.69
C GLY A 257 12.94 -0.23 14.71
N ARG A 258 11.62 -0.46 14.56
CA ARG A 258 11.01 -1.79 14.67
C ARG A 258 9.84 -2.02 13.71
N LYS A 259 9.50 -3.30 13.51
CA LYS A 259 8.21 -3.71 12.93
C LYS A 259 7.29 -4.24 14.04
N TYR A 260 5.99 -4.02 13.90
CA TYR A 260 4.99 -4.54 14.85
C TYR A 260 4.57 -5.97 14.44
N THR A 261 4.41 -6.89 15.41
CA THR A 261 4.03 -8.30 15.17
C THR A 261 2.52 -8.50 15.16
N ALA A 262 2.04 -9.66 14.72
CA ALA A 262 0.64 -9.97 14.37
C ALA A 262 -0.43 -9.43 15.35
N ASP A 263 -0.21 -9.48 16.66
CA ASP A 263 -1.18 -9.04 17.68
C ASP A 263 -1.37 -7.51 17.72
N GLY A 264 -0.36 -6.72 17.30
CA GLY A 264 -0.43 -5.26 17.16
C GLY A 264 -0.34 -4.76 15.70
N TYR A 265 -0.04 -5.66 14.76
CA TYR A 265 0.30 -5.33 13.38
C TYR A 265 -0.85 -4.71 12.61
N ASN A 266 -1.99 -5.38 12.63
CA ASN A 266 -3.18 -4.93 11.93
C ASN A 266 -3.66 -3.58 12.47
N ARG A 267 -3.48 -3.35 13.78
CA ARG A 267 -3.86 -2.08 14.41
C ARG A 267 -2.97 -0.92 13.97
N VAL A 268 -1.65 -1.09 13.93
CA VAL A 268 -0.72 -0.02 13.52
C VAL A 268 -0.88 0.32 12.04
N LYS A 269 -0.94 -0.70 11.17
CA LYS A 269 -1.18 -0.51 9.73
C LYS A 269 -2.48 0.24 9.46
N GLU A 270 -3.57 -0.18 10.12
CA GLU A 270 -4.88 0.44 9.95
C GLU A 270 -4.91 1.89 10.46
N LEU A 271 -4.11 2.21 11.48
CA LEU A 271 -4.09 3.54 12.09
C LEU A 271 -3.56 4.63 11.14
N ALA A 272 -2.55 4.33 10.32
CA ALA A 272 -2.08 5.26 9.29
C ALA A 272 -3.19 5.57 8.27
N ARG A 273 -3.87 4.52 7.81
CA ARG A 273 -4.97 4.61 6.84
C ARG A 273 -6.18 5.34 7.39
N GLU A 274 -6.62 5.02 8.61
CA GLU A 274 -7.69 5.71 9.33
C GLU A 274 -7.38 7.22 9.43
N THR A 275 -6.14 7.57 9.80
CA THR A 275 -5.70 8.97 9.90
C THR A 275 -5.80 9.69 8.55
N MET A 276 -5.34 9.08 7.46
CA MET A 276 -5.45 9.66 6.11
C MET A 276 -6.90 9.88 5.67
N ILE A 277 -7.77 8.90 5.92
CA ILE A 277 -9.20 8.99 5.61
C ILE A 277 -9.84 10.14 6.37
N HIS A 278 -9.54 10.27 7.67
CA HIS A 278 -10.09 11.32 8.52
C HIS A 278 -9.66 12.73 8.11
N LEU A 279 -8.44 12.94 7.64
CA LEU A 279 -7.95 14.27 7.21
C LEU A 279 -8.78 14.88 6.08
N THR A 280 -9.41 14.05 5.26
CA THR A 280 -10.30 14.46 4.16
C THR A 280 -11.78 14.18 4.40
N ALA A 281 -12.13 13.57 5.54
CA ALA A 281 -13.50 13.22 5.84
C ALA A 281 -14.40 14.47 5.95
N PHE A 282 -15.64 14.33 5.46
CA PHE A 282 -16.62 15.40 5.58
C PHE A 282 -16.99 15.63 7.05
N THR A 283 -16.69 16.83 7.56
CA THR A 283 -17.04 17.27 8.91
C THR A 283 -18.00 18.45 8.81
N VAL A 284 -19.19 18.35 9.42
CA VAL A 284 -20.27 19.32 9.25
C VAL A 284 -19.81 20.72 9.66
N ARG A 285 -19.10 20.86 10.77
CA ARG A 285 -18.56 22.13 11.28
C ARG A 285 -17.68 22.86 10.27
N ASP A 286 -16.92 22.15 9.45
CA ASP A 286 -15.96 22.75 8.52
C ASP A 286 -16.65 23.39 7.30
N TYR A 287 -17.89 22.98 7.00
CA TYR A 287 -18.71 23.52 5.91
C TYR A 287 -19.90 24.36 6.43
N PHE A 288 -20.41 24.05 7.62
CA PHE A 288 -21.57 24.66 8.27
C PHE A 288 -21.25 24.92 9.76
N PRO A 289 -20.50 25.99 10.09
CA PRO A 289 -20.00 26.20 11.45
C PRO A 289 -21.08 26.21 12.55
N TRP A 290 -22.30 26.69 12.26
CA TRP A 290 -23.39 26.73 13.23
C TRP A 290 -24.05 25.36 13.49
N LEU A 291 -23.77 24.37 12.64
CA LEU A 291 -24.23 22.98 12.80
C LEU A 291 -23.14 22.07 13.37
N GLY A 292 -22.06 22.62 13.91
CA GLY A 292 -20.94 21.84 14.43
C GLY A 292 -21.26 20.99 15.67
N TRP A 293 -22.48 21.06 16.20
CA TRP A 293 -23.00 20.14 17.23
C TRP A 293 -23.36 18.77 16.64
N ILE A 294 -23.67 18.69 15.34
CA ILE A 294 -24.00 17.44 14.65
C ILE A 294 -22.80 16.49 14.71
N ASP A 295 -21.58 16.98 14.51
CA ASP A 295 -20.36 16.14 14.56
C ASP A 295 -20.12 15.50 15.95
N VAL A 296 -20.67 16.11 17.01
CA VAL A 296 -20.62 15.53 18.36
C VAL A 296 -21.68 14.44 18.50
N LEU A 297 -22.90 14.68 18.01
CA LEU A 297 -24.00 13.71 18.08
C LEU A 297 -23.78 12.49 17.18
N THR A 298 -23.20 12.67 16.00
CA THR A 298 -22.87 11.57 15.09
C THR A 298 -21.67 10.74 15.55
N GLY A 299 -20.96 11.19 16.59
CA GLY A 299 -19.75 10.54 17.09
C GLY A 299 -18.48 10.86 16.29
N LYS A 300 -18.55 11.71 15.24
CA LYS A 300 -17.40 12.02 14.38
C LYS A 300 -16.22 12.63 15.14
N ILE A 301 -16.50 13.52 16.10
CA ILE A 301 -15.44 14.09 16.96
C ILE A 301 -14.81 13.01 17.85
N GLN A 302 -15.61 12.06 18.34
CA GLN A 302 -15.12 10.97 19.17
C GLN A 302 -14.25 10.00 18.35
N GLU A 303 -14.65 9.70 17.12
CA GLU A 303 -13.86 8.91 16.16
C GLU A 303 -12.46 9.52 15.96
N TYR A 304 -12.36 10.82 15.67
CA TYR A 304 -11.06 11.51 15.56
C TYR A 304 -10.23 11.45 16.84
N LYS A 305 -10.86 11.56 18.01
CA LYS A 305 -10.17 11.47 19.30
C LYS A 305 -9.67 10.05 19.59
N VAL A 306 -10.40 9.02 19.20
CA VAL A 306 -9.97 7.62 19.35
C VAL A 306 -8.75 7.35 18.49
N THR A 307 -8.76 7.75 17.21
CA THR A 307 -7.61 7.63 16.32
C THR A 307 -6.42 8.45 16.82
N SER A 308 -6.65 9.69 17.24
CA SER A 308 -5.62 10.56 17.84
C SER A 308 -5.01 9.94 19.09
N GLY A 309 -5.82 9.39 20.00
CA GLY A 309 -5.33 8.75 21.22
C GLY A 309 -4.53 7.48 20.95
N ALA A 310 -4.93 6.68 19.94
CA ALA A 310 -4.18 5.51 19.52
C ALA A 310 -2.82 5.88 18.90
N MET A 311 -2.77 6.94 18.08
CA MET A 311 -1.51 7.49 17.55
C MET A 311 -0.63 8.02 18.67
N ASP A 312 -1.22 8.72 19.64
CA ASP A 312 -0.50 9.30 20.76
C ASP A 312 0.17 8.22 21.62
N ALA A 313 -0.57 7.16 21.95
CA ALA A 313 -0.06 6.01 22.68
C ALA A 313 1.07 5.28 21.94
N LEU A 314 0.92 5.10 20.62
CA LEU A 314 1.95 4.49 19.78
C LEU A 314 3.26 5.29 19.82
N PHE A 315 3.18 6.61 19.68
CA PHE A 315 4.37 7.46 19.71
C PHE A 315 4.96 7.62 21.10
N ASP A 316 4.14 7.69 22.16
CA ASP A 316 4.66 7.70 23.53
C ASP A 316 5.43 6.43 23.84
N GLN A 317 4.87 5.27 23.48
CA GLN A 317 5.56 4.00 23.65
C GLN A 317 6.89 3.99 22.88
N ALA A 318 6.90 4.39 21.60
CA ALA A 318 8.13 4.44 20.82
C ALA A 318 9.16 5.39 21.46
N ILE A 319 8.76 6.61 21.84
CA ILE A 319 9.67 7.58 22.46
C ILE A 319 10.25 7.05 23.79
N GLU A 320 9.41 6.45 24.64
CA GLU A 320 9.83 5.92 25.93
C GLU A 320 10.85 4.79 25.79
N GLU A 321 10.61 3.85 24.87
CA GLU A 321 11.55 2.76 24.58
C GLU A 321 12.93 3.29 24.15
N HIS A 322 12.99 4.30 23.28
CA HIS A 322 14.27 4.86 22.83
C HIS A 322 14.98 5.64 23.96
N LEU A 323 14.24 6.30 24.84
CA LEU A 323 14.79 6.97 26.02
C LEU A 323 15.37 5.96 27.02
N ILE A 324 14.79 4.77 27.16
CA ILE A 324 15.32 3.68 27.99
C ILE A 324 16.62 3.13 27.39
N MET A 325 16.60 2.74 26.11
CA MET A 325 17.79 2.23 25.41
C MET A 325 18.98 3.19 25.48
N LYS A 326 18.69 4.50 25.33
CA LYS A 326 19.71 5.55 25.46
C LYS A 326 20.33 5.60 26.87
N LYS A 327 19.53 5.43 27.93
CA LYS A 327 20.02 5.41 29.32
C LYS A 327 20.87 4.17 29.61
N GLU A 328 20.55 3.05 28.97
CA GLU A 328 21.28 1.79 29.10
C GLU A 328 22.59 1.77 28.30
N GLY A 329 22.89 2.82 27.54
CA GLY A 329 24.10 2.93 26.73
C GLY A 329 24.05 2.12 25.45
N GLU A 330 22.88 1.59 25.08
CA GLU A 330 22.66 0.86 23.83
C GLU A 330 22.53 1.83 22.66
N SER A 331 23.65 2.37 22.19
CA SER A 331 23.69 3.16 20.96
C SER A 331 23.67 2.23 19.75
N SER A 332 22.50 2.05 19.12
CA SER A 332 22.43 1.45 17.78
C SER A 332 23.34 2.22 16.81
N LYS A 333 24.16 1.49 16.04
CA LYS A 333 24.95 2.09 14.95
C LYS A 333 24.06 2.71 13.85
N ASN A 334 22.83 2.21 13.71
CA ASN A 334 21.86 2.65 12.72
C ASN A 334 20.70 3.35 13.43
N LYS A 335 20.72 4.68 13.45
CA LYS A 335 19.70 5.53 14.07
C LYS A 335 18.45 5.63 13.19
N ASP A 336 17.29 5.38 13.78
CA ASP A 336 15.98 5.67 13.18
C ASP A 336 15.57 7.13 13.36
N LEU A 337 14.35 7.49 12.95
CA LEU A 337 13.89 8.88 13.01
C LEU A 337 13.56 9.35 14.44
N VAL A 338 13.13 8.47 15.35
CA VAL A 338 12.90 8.82 16.75
C VAL A 338 14.23 9.22 17.40
N ASP A 339 15.28 8.42 17.19
CA ASP A 339 16.63 8.73 17.69
C ASP A 339 17.12 10.11 17.26
N ILE A 340 16.93 10.45 15.98
CA ILE A 340 17.37 11.73 15.42
C ILE A 340 16.59 12.88 16.05
N LEU A 341 15.26 12.75 16.15
CA LEU A 341 14.42 13.81 16.70
C LEU A 341 14.70 14.06 18.19
N LEU A 342 14.96 13.00 18.96
CA LEU A 342 15.36 13.13 20.37
C LEU A 342 16.74 13.78 20.51
N GLN A 343 17.70 13.46 19.63
CA GLN A 343 19.00 14.13 19.61
C GLN A 343 18.89 15.61 19.27
N LEU A 344 18.07 15.97 18.28
CA LEU A 344 17.83 17.36 17.90
C LEU A 344 17.06 18.12 18.99
N GLN A 345 16.20 17.46 19.76
CA GLN A 345 15.51 18.09 20.89
C GLN A 345 16.47 18.52 22.00
N GLU A 346 17.54 17.77 22.22
CA GLU A 346 18.57 18.07 23.23
C GLU A 346 19.63 19.07 22.72
N ASP A 347 19.68 19.34 21.41
CA ASP A 347 20.66 20.22 20.81
C ASP A 347 20.35 21.70 21.09
N THR A 348 21.08 22.26 22.06
CA THR A 348 20.97 23.67 22.48
C THR A 348 21.52 24.65 21.44
N THR A 349 22.18 24.18 20.38
CA THR A 349 22.70 25.03 19.30
C THR A 349 21.62 25.37 18.26
N LEU A 350 20.49 24.67 18.27
CA LEU A 350 19.34 25.00 17.45
C LEU A 350 18.64 26.25 18.00
N ASN A 351 18.47 27.28 17.17
CA ASN A 351 17.65 28.46 17.48
C ASN A 351 16.13 28.14 17.55
N PHE A 352 15.76 26.87 17.70
CA PHE A 352 14.41 26.36 17.66
C PHE A 352 14.27 25.17 18.60
N HIS A 353 13.38 25.27 19.59
CA HIS A 353 13.13 24.22 20.55
C HIS A 353 12.02 23.27 20.06
N LEU A 354 12.35 21.99 19.86
CA LEU A 354 11.40 20.94 19.53
C LEU A 354 10.65 20.48 20.78
N THR A 355 9.33 20.73 20.85
CA THR A 355 8.50 20.16 21.92
C THR A 355 8.18 18.69 21.66
N LYS A 356 7.74 17.95 22.70
CA LYS A 356 7.28 16.56 22.53
C LYS A 356 6.15 16.45 21.50
N ASN A 357 5.22 17.41 21.48
CA ASN A 357 4.13 17.44 20.50
C ASN A 357 4.66 17.73 19.08
N ASP A 358 5.72 18.52 18.93
CA ASP A 358 6.35 18.72 17.62
C ASP A 358 6.99 17.43 17.11
N ILE A 359 7.67 16.67 17.99
CA ILE A 359 8.23 15.36 17.64
C ILE A 359 7.12 14.42 17.19
N LYS A 360 6.05 14.26 17.99
CA LYS A 360 4.93 13.38 17.64
C LYS A 360 4.23 13.81 16.34
N ALA A 361 4.09 15.10 16.11
CA ALA A 361 3.54 15.64 14.86
C ALA A 361 4.44 15.32 13.65
N LEU A 362 5.76 15.43 13.80
CA LEU A 362 6.72 15.04 12.75
C LEU A 362 6.70 13.53 12.51
N LEU A 363 6.63 12.70 13.56
CA LEU A 363 6.49 11.25 13.43
C LEU A 363 5.19 10.87 12.71
N THR A 364 4.09 11.60 12.98
CA THR A 364 2.82 11.46 12.27
C THR A 364 3.01 11.71 10.77
N ASP A 365 3.64 12.82 10.38
CA ASP A 365 3.91 13.13 8.97
C ASP A 365 4.71 12.02 8.27
N MET A 366 5.76 11.49 8.92
CA MET A 366 6.60 10.44 8.34
C MET A 366 5.85 9.10 8.21
N PHE A 367 5.16 8.70 9.29
CA PHE A 367 4.47 7.42 9.36
C PHE A 367 3.28 7.35 8.42
N VAL A 368 2.42 8.36 8.49
CA VAL A 368 1.17 8.42 7.72
C VAL A 368 1.48 8.75 6.24
N GLY A 369 2.40 9.70 6.00
CA GLY A 369 2.75 10.11 4.65
C GLY A 369 3.50 9.05 3.84
N GLY A 370 4.35 8.25 4.48
CA GLY A 370 5.19 7.25 3.81
C GLY A 370 4.50 5.92 3.47
N THR A 371 3.41 5.59 4.15
CA THR A 371 2.77 4.26 4.07
C THR A 371 1.79 4.17 2.89
N ASP A 372 0.67 4.88 2.95
CA ASP A 372 -0.42 4.75 1.98
C ASP A 372 -0.06 5.25 0.58
N THR A 373 0.77 6.30 0.50
CA THR A 373 1.15 6.89 -0.80
C THR A 373 2.04 5.93 -1.61
N THR A 374 2.99 5.28 -0.94
CA THR A 374 3.95 4.35 -1.55
C THR A 374 3.27 3.07 -1.99
N SER A 375 2.42 2.49 -1.13
CA SER A 375 1.69 1.26 -1.45
C SER A 375 0.69 1.46 -2.59
N SER A 376 -0.03 2.59 -2.60
CA SER A 376 -0.92 2.95 -3.71
C SER A 376 -0.17 3.11 -5.03
N ALA A 377 1.00 3.77 -5.03
CA ALA A 377 1.81 3.90 -6.25
C ALA A 377 2.27 2.54 -6.80
N LEU A 378 2.70 1.62 -5.92
CA LEU A 378 3.07 0.26 -6.30
C LEU A 378 1.89 -0.53 -6.86
N GLU A 379 0.73 -0.43 -6.22
CA GLU A 379 -0.50 -1.11 -6.63
C GLU A 379 -0.98 -0.64 -8.00
N TRP A 380 -0.95 0.68 -8.26
CA TRP A 380 -1.26 1.24 -9.57
C TRP A 380 -0.25 0.84 -10.64
N ALA A 381 1.06 0.83 -10.31
CA ALA A 381 2.10 0.42 -11.25
C ALA A 381 1.87 -1.02 -11.74
N ILE A 382 1.66 -1.96 -10.81
CA ILE A 382 1.47 -3.37 -11.20
C ILE A 382 0.14 -3.55 -11.93
N SER A 383 -0.94 -2.86 -11.50
CA SER A 383 -2.22 -2.90 -12.21
C SER A 383 -2.09 -2.47 -13.67
N GLU A 384 -1.40 -1.35 -13.93
CA GLU A 384 -1.17 -0.88 -15.30
C GLU A 384 -0.26 -1.81 -16.08
N LEU A 385 0.79 -2.35 -15.47
CA LEU A 385 1.66 -3.30 -16.16
C LEU A 385 0.91 -4.58 -16.56
N VAL A 386 0.07 -5.15 -15.69
CA VAL A 386 -0.71 -6.36 -16.03
C VAL A 386 -1.72 -6.08 -17.15
N ARG A 387 -2.33 -4.88 -17.18
CA ARG A 387 -3.21 -4.46 -18.30
C ARG A 387 -2.47 -4.14 -19.59
N ASN A 388 -1.14 -3.94 -19.53
CA ASN A 388 -0.29 -3.63 -20.68
C ASN A 388 0.85 -4.66 -20.82
N PRO A 389 0.58 -5.89 -21.29
CA PRO A 389 1.57 -6.98 -21.34
C PRO A 389 2.85 -6.66 -22.13
N ILE A 390 2.76 -5.84 -23.17
CA ILE A 390 3.91 -5.41 -23.97
C ILE A 390 4.86 -4.56 -23.10
N VAL A 391 4.30 -3.64 -22.32
CA VAL A 391 5.06 -2.77 -21.40
C VAL A 391 5.63 -3.60 -20.26
N MET A 392 4.84 -4.51 -19.67
CA MET A 392 5.28 -5.47 -18.65
C MET A 392 6.51 -6.26 -19.12
N LYS A 393 6.42 -6.88 -20.31
CA LYS A 393 7.51 -7.67 -20.87
C LYS A 393 8.78 -6.83 -21.06
N LYS A 394 8.66 -5.62 -21.61
CA LYS A 394 9.80 -4.72 -21.84
C LYS A 394 10.49 -4.32 -20.53
N VAL A 395 9.74 -4.00 -19.47
CA VAL A 395 10.35 -3.65 -18.18
C VAL A 395 10.93 -4.87 -17.47
N GLN A 396 10.28 -6.04 -17.56
CA GLN A 396 10.85 -7.28 -17.04
C GLN A 396 12.17 -7.64 -17.75
N GLU A 397 12.24 -7.48 -19.07
CA GLU A 397 13.46 -7.69 -19.85
C GLU A 397 14.60 -6.76 -19.41
N GLU A 398 14.34 -5.46 -19.22
CA GLU A 398 15.35 -4.52 -18.68
C GLU A 398 15.82 -4.97 -17.30
N VAL A 399 14.88 -5.17 -16.36
CA VAL A 399 15.18 -5.53 -14.97
C VAL A 399 16.00 -6.82 -14.90
N ARG A 400 15.58 -7.87 -15.62
CA ARG A 400 16.24 -9.18 -15.64
C ARG A 400 17.61 -9.11 -16.32
N THR A 401 17.79 -8.25 -17.33
CA THR A 401 19.09 -8.03 -18.00
C THR A 401 20.08 -7.32 -17.09
N VAL A 402 19.65 -6.25 -16.42
CA VAL A 402 20.51 -5.46 -15.51
C VAL A 402 20.95 -6.29 -14.31
N VAL A 403 20.02 -7.04 -13.70
CA VAL A 403 20.32 -7.88 -12.53
C VAL A 403 21.09 -9.13 -12.92
N GLY A 404 20.83 -9.69 -14.10
CA GLY A 404 21.50 -10.87 -14.63
C GLY A 404 21.19 -12.13 -13.81
N HIS A 405 22.23 -12.70 -13.20
CA HIS A 405 22.14 -13.97 -12.45
C HIS A 405 22.29 -13.80 -10.94
N LYS A 406 22.12 -12.58 -10.42
CA LYS A 406 22.22 -12.35 -8.98
C LYS A 406 21.08 -13.05 -8.24
N SER A 407 21.35 -13.48 -7.02
CA SER A 407 20.33 -14.07 -6.13
C SER A 407 19.38 -13.04 -5.52
N LYS A 408 19.59 -11.74 -5.78
CA LYS A 408 18.67 -10.66 -5.42
C LYS A 408 18.95 -9.42 -6.28
N VAL A 409 17.96 -8.54 -6.38
CA VAL A 409 18.14 -7.18 -6.90
C VAL A 409 18.89 -6.37 -5.85
N GLU A 410 19.89 -5.59 -6.25
CA GLU A 410 20.57 -4.63 -5.37
C GLU A 410 20.11 -3.21 -5.71
N GLU A 411 20.09 -2.28 -4.74
CA GLU A 411 19.69 -0.89 -5.02
C GLU A 411 20.56 -0.20 -6.09
N ASN A 412 21.83 -0.61 -6.21
CA ASN A 412 22.72 -0.10 -7.25
C ASN A 412 22.31 -0.56 -8.66
N ASP A 413 21.62 -1.69 -8.79
CA ASP A 413 21.09 -2.18 -10.06
C ASP A 413 19.93 -1.31 -10.52
N VAL A 414 19.05 -0.92 -9.59
CA VAL A 414 17.88 -0.05 -9.85
C VAL A 414 18.29 1.29 -10.46
N ASN A 415 19.48 1.80 -10.11
CA ASN A 415 20.00 3.03 -10.70
C ASN A 415 20.16 2.95 -12.22
N GLN A 416 20.40 1.76 -12.76
CA GLN A 416 20.61 1.50 -14.19
C GLN A 416 19.31 1.17 -14.95
N MET A 417 18.18 0.99 -14.24
CA MET A 417 16.89 0.64 -14.83
C MET A 417 16.14 1.89 -15.31
N SER A 418 16.52 2.38 -16.49
CA SER A 418 15.99 3.60 -17.08
C SER A 418 14.51 3.50 -17.46
N TYR A 419 14.09 2.38 -18.01
CA TYR A 419 12.73 2.13 -18.44
C TYR A 419 11.80 1.87 -17.25
N LEU A 420 12.27 1.17 -16.22
CA LEU A 420 11.55 1.07 -14.93
C LEU A 420 11.22 2.46 -14.36
N LYS A 421 12.16 3.42 -14.42
CA LYS A 421 11.91 4.79 -13.98
C LYS A 421 10.87 5.49 -14.86
N CYS A 422 10.82 5.19 -16.16
CA CYS A 422 9.77 5.66 -17.06
C CYS A 422 8.40 5.10 -16.67
N VAL A 423 8.33 3.81 -16.32
CA VAL A 423 7.11 3.15 -15.82
C VAL A 423 6.62 3.82 -14.53
N VAL A 424 7.52 4.09 -13.57
CA VAL A 424 7.17 4.79 -12.33
C VAL A 424 6.68 6.21 -12.62
N LYS A 425 7.34 6.95 -13.51
CA LYS A 425 6.90 8.30 -13.92
C LYS A 425 5.50 8.27 -14.54
N GLU A 426 5.25 7.35 -15.48
CA GLU A 426 3.94 7.23 -16.13
C GLU A 426 2.84 6.79 -15.16
N THR A 427 3.17 5.91 -14.22
CA THR A 427 2.27 5.56 -13.11
C THR A 427 1.91 6.79 -12.30
N LEU A 428 2.89 7.62 -11.90
CA LEU A 428 2.61 8.82 -11.10
C LEU A 428 1.89 9.92 -11.91
N ARG A 429 2.03 9.93 -13.23
CA ARG A 429 1.29 10.84 -14.12
C ARG A 429 -0.18 10.45 -14.18
N LEU A 430 -0.45 9.18 -14.45
CA LEU A 430 -1.82 8.67 -14.57
C LEU A 430 -2.49 8.51 -13.20
N HIS A 431 -1.79 7.99 -12.21
CA HIS A 431 -2.34 7.68 -10.90
C HIS A 431 -1.58 8.40 -9.80
N PRO A 432 -1.59 9.76 -9.77
CA PRO A 432 -0.98 10.49 -8.68
C PRO A 432 -1.69 10.13 -7.38
N PRO A 433 -0.99 9.61 -6.33
CA PRO A 433 -1.65 9.22 -5.09
C PRO A 433 -2.47 10.36 -4.48
N THR A 434 -2.03 11.61 -4.63
CA THR A 434 -2.76 12.80 -4.14
C THR A 434 -3.27 13.66 -5.32
N PRO A 435 -4.39 13.32 -5.97
CA PRO A 435 -4.80 13.93 -7.25
C PRO A 435 -5.18 15.42 -7.16
N LEU A 436 -5.62 15.89 -5.98
CA LEU A 436 -5.89 17.30 -5.70
C LEU A 436 -4.75 18.01 -4.94
N LEU A 437 -3.62 17.30 -4.77
CA LEU A 437 -2.57 17.61 -3.81
C LEU A 437 -3.13 17.85 -2.39
N ALA A 438 -2.27 18.17 -1.44
CA ALA A 438 -2.75 18.72 -0.18
C ALA A 438 -3.30 20.15 -0.42
N PRO A 439 -4.45 20.55 0.18
CA PRO A 439 -5.06 21.86 -0.05
C PRO A 439 -4.16 22.99 0.44
N ARG A 440 -4.13 24.11 -0.28
CA ARG A 440 -3.42 25.33 0.16
C ARG A 440 -4.41 26.40 0.64
N GLU A 441 -3.90 27.41 1.32
CA GLU A 441 -4.66 28.59 1.71
C GLU A 441 -3.85 29.85 1.38
N THR A 442 -4.49 30.86 0.79
CA THR A 442 -3.83 32.13 0.50
C THR A 442 -3.59 32.95 1.78
N MET A 443 -2.36 33.41 1.99
CA MET A 443 -1.96 34.26 3.12
C MET A 443 -2.49 35.69 3.01
N SER A 444 -2.53 36.22 1.80
CA SER A 444 -2.96 37.57 1.46
C SER A 444 -3.75 37.56 0.14
N SER A 445 -4.45 38.65 -0.15
CA SER A 445 -5.14 38.80 -1.43
C SER A 445 -4.11 38.94 -2.56
N VAL A 446 -4.42 38.36 -3.72
CA VAL A 446 -3.51 38.32 -4.89
C VAL A 446 -4.31 38.39 -6.18
N LYS A 447 -3.71 38.96 -7.23
CA LYS A 447 -4.27 38.89 -8.58
C LYS A 447 -3.67 37.69 -9.31
N LEU A 448 -4.52 36.85 -9.89
CA LEU A 448 -4.12 35.67 -10.66
C LEU A 448 -4.87 35.69 -11.98
N LYS A 449 -4.16 35.69 -13.12
CA LYS A 449 -4.77 35.87 -14.47
C LYS A 449 -5.75 37.07 -14.56
N GLY A 450 -5.47 38.15 -13.83
CA GLY A 450 -6.32 39.35 -13.79
C GLY A 450 -7.60 39.23 -12.94
N TYR A 451 -7.80 38.12 -12.24
CA TYR A 451 -8.87 37.94 -11.25
C TYR A 451 -8.35 38.20 -9.83
N ASP A 452 -9.21 38.74 -8.97
CA ASP A 452 -8.93 38.97 -7.56
C ASP A 452 -9.19 37.69 -6.76
N ILE A 453 -8.15 37.18 -6.09
CA ILE A 453 -8.22 36.05 -5.16
C ILE A 453 -8.10 36.61 -3.74
N PRO A 454 -9.16 36.56 -2.91
CA PRO A 454 -9.12 37.08 -1.55
C PRO A 454 -8.16 36.28 -0.65
N ALA A 455 -7.62 36.92 0.39
CA ALA A 455 -6.95 36.22 1.48
C ALA A 455 -7.85 35.14 2.10
N LYS A 456 -7.23 34.10 2.69
CA LYS A 456 -7.93 32.94 3.28
C LYS A 456 -8.77 32.12 2.30
N THR A 457 -8.54 32.26 0.99
CA THR A 457 -9.12 31.36 -0.01
C THR A 457 -8.43 30.00 0.07
N ILE A 458 -9.23 28.93 0.15
CA ILE A 458 -8.73 27.54 0.08
C ILE A 458 -8.47 27.23 -1.39
N VAL A 459 -7.36 26.58 -1.70
CA VAL A 459 -6.91 26.34 -3.07
C VAL A 459 -6.65 24.86 -3.27
N TYR A 460 -7.37 24.26 -4.22
CA TYR A 460 -7.11 22.92 -4.72
C TYR A 460 -6.42 23.03 -6.09
N ILE A 461 -5.31 22.32 -6.23
CA ILE A 461 -4.60 22.18 -7.50
C ILE A 461 -4.93 20.78 -8.01
N ASN A 462 -5.64 20.68 -9.12
CA ASN A 462 -6.06 19.42 -9.70
C ASN A 462 -4.92 18.83 -10.54
N ALA A 463 -3.92 18.27 -9.86
CA ALA A 463 -2.78 17.60 -10.49
C ALA A 463 -3.24 16.47 -11.42
N TRP A 464 -4.31 15.75 -11.07
CA TRP A 464 -4.88 14.71 -11.92
C TRP A 464 -5.37 15.25 -13.27
N ALA A 465 -6.04 16.41 -13.28
CA ALA A 465 -6.48 17.06 -14.51
C ALA A 465 -5.29 17.60 -15.32
N MET A 466 -4.35 18.29 -14.66
CA MET A 466 -3.17 18.86 -15.31
C MET A 466 -2.28 17.79 -15.96
N GLN A 467 -2.13 16.64 -15.30
CA GLN A 467 -1.35 15.51 -15.80
C GLN A 467 -2.07 14.73 -16.91
N ARG A 468 -3.30 15.13 -17.26
CA ARG A 468 -4.13 14.60 -18.37
C ARG A 468 -4.53 15.66 -19.37
N ASP A 469 -3.92 16.83 -19.29
CA ASP A 469 -4.22 17.91 -20.21
C ASP A 469 -3.70 17.56 -21.61
N PRO A 470 -4.57 17.44 -22.64
CA PRO A 470 -4.16 17.10 -23.99
C PRO A 470 -3.25 18.15 -24.64
N ASP A 471 -3.22 19.39 -24.12
CA ASP A 471 -2.32 20.43 -24.62
C ASP A 471 -0.85 20.17 -24.23
N PHE A 472 -0.63 19.35 -23.18
CA PHE A 472 0.71 19.02 -22.68
C PHE A 472 1.06 17.53 -22.81
N TRP A 473 0.06 16.65 -22.95
CA TRP A 473 0.25 15.20 -22.96
C TRP A 473 -0.45 14.54 -24.14
N GLU A 474 0.33 13.97 -25.06
CA GLU A 474 -0.20 13.16 -26.16
C GLU A 474 -0.88 11.89 -25.63
N SER A 475 -2.10 11.61 -26.10
CA SER A 475 -2.93 10.47 -25.66
C SER A 475 -2.97 10.37 -24.13
N PRO A 476 -3.51 11.38 -23.42
CA PRO A 476 -3.30 11.57 -21.99
C PRO A 476 -3.86 10.45 -21.11
N GLU A 477 -4.84 9.70 -21.61
CA GLU A 477 -5.47 8.58 -20.87
C GLU A 477 -4.77 7.23 -21.07
N LYS A 478 -3.82 7.13 -22.02
CA LYS A 478 -3.09 5.88 -22.26
C LYS A 478 -1.86 5.77 -21.37
N PHE A 479 -1.61 4.58 -20.82
CA PHE A 479 -0.38 4.22 -20.12
C PHE A 479 0.75 4.00 -21.12
N LEU A 480 1.60 5.01 -21.31
CA LEU A 480 2.68 5.02 -22.30
C LEU A 480 4.01 5.46 -21.66
N PRO A 481 4.75 4.57 -20.97
CA PRO A 481 6.03 4.91 -20.37
C PRO A 481 7.08 5.47 -21.35
N GLU A 482 7.01 5.08 -22.62
CA GLU A 482 7.88 5.57 -23.70
C GLU A 482 7.94 7.09 -23.78
N ARG A 483 6.89 7.80 -23.35
CA ARG A 483 6.88 9.26 -23.33
C ARG A 483 7.96 9.87 -22.44
N PHE A 484 8.55 9.10 -21.52
CA PHE A 484 9.59 9.55 -20.61
C PHE A 484 11.01 9.12 -21.00
N GLU A 485 11.20 8.23 -21.98
CA GLU A 485 12.54 7.72 -22.35
C GLU A 485 13.48 8.82 -22.86
N ASN A 486 12.95 9.75 -23.66
CA ASN A 486 13.70 10.86 -24.25
C ASN A 486 13.16 12.24 -23.85
N SER A 487 12.27 12.28 -22.85
CA SER A 487 11.66 13.52 -22.41
C SER A 487 12.50 14.22 -21.35
N LYS A 488 12.54 15.54 -21.44
CA LYS A 488 13.13 16.40 -20.41
C LYS A 488 12.17 16.66 -19.25
N VAL A 489 10.90 16.29 -19.39
CA VAL A 489 9.86 16.51 -18.37
C VAL A 489 10.17 15.66 -17.14
N ASP A 490 10.37 16.33 -16.02
CA ASP A 490 10.59 15.68 -14.74
C ASP A 490 9.93 16.48 -13.61
N PHE A 491 9.33 15.77 -12.65
CA PHE A 491 8.79 16.39 -11.44
C PHE A 491 9.91 17.00 -10.57
N LYS A 492 11.19 16.67 -10.84
CA LYS A 492 12.36 17.30 -10.22
C LYS A 492 12.79 18.61 -10.90
N SER A 493 12.46 18.85 -12.17
CA SER A 493 12.96 19.97 -12.99
C SER A 493 12.03 21.18 -13.08
N GLN A 494 11.05 21.31 -12.18
CA GLN A 494 10.03 22.38 -12.20
C GLN A 494 9.12 22.35 -13.43
N ASP A 495 8.92 21.17 -14.04
CA ASP A 495 7.93 21.02 -15.10
C ASP A 495 6.52 20.93 -14.49
N PHE A 496 5.81 22.06 -14.46
CA PHE A 496 4.53 22.18 -13.74
C PHE A 496 3.38 21.36 -14.35
N GLN A 497 3.56 20.82 -15.55
CA GLN A 497 2.63 19.84 -16.13
C GLN A 497 2.73 18.45 -15.46
N PHE A 498 3.79 18.18 -14.69
CA PHE A 498 4.02 16.92 -14.01
C PHE A 498 4.42 17.14 -12.54
N VAL A 499 3.43 17.09 -11.63
CA VAL A 499 3.58 17.52 -10.24
C VAL A 499 3.06 16.50 -9.21
N PRO A 500 3.38 15.19 -9.33
CA PRO A 500 2.84 14.15 -8.45
C PRO A 500 3.29 14.31 -6.98
N PHE A 501 4.39 15.02 -6.75
CA PHE A 501 4.92 15.34 -5.41
C PHE A 501 4.59 16.78 -4.98
N GLY A 502 3.67 17.46 -5.69
CA GLY A 502 3.45 18.88 -5.54
C GLY A 502 4.69 19.70 -5.91
N PHE A 503 4.77 20.93 -5.42
CA PHE A 503 5.77 21.89 -5.87
C PHE A 503 6.12 22.95 -4.82
N GLY A 504 7.29 23.61 -5.00
CA GLY A 504 7.66 24.84 -4.28
C GLY A 504 7.90 24.62 -2.80
N ARG A 505 7.60 25.62 -1.98
CA ARG A 505 7.78 25.54 -0.52
C ARG A 505 7.08 24.34 0.11
N ARG A 506 5.96 23.90 -0.46
CA ARG A 506 5.15 22.77 0.04
C ARG A 506 5.32 21.48 -0.78
N GLY A 507 6.36 21.36 -1.61
CA GLY A 507 6.69 20.11 -2.29
C GLY A 507 6.93 18.97 -1.30
N CYS A 508 6.70 17.73 -1.69
CA CYS A 508 6.86 16.57 -0.82
C CYS A 508 8.32 16.44 -0.33
N PRO A 509 8.58 16.38 0.99
CA PRO A 509 9.93 16.14 1.49
C PRO A 509 10.33 14.67 1.31
N GLY A 510 9.36 13.75 1.26
CA GLY A 510 9.56 12.30 1.15
C GLY A 510 9.79 11.77 -0.25
N MET A 511 9.97 12.63 -1.26
CA MET A 511 10.10 12.22 -2.66
C MET A 511 11.20 11.17 -2.87
N ASN A 512 12.40 11.40 -2.33
CA ASN A 512 13.51 10.46 -2.50
C ASN A 512 13.29 9.13 -1.75
N PHE A 513 12.64 9.18 -0.59
CA PHE A 513 12.27 7.98 0.17
C PHE A 513 11.24 7.14 -0.59
N ALA A 514 10.21 7.78 -1.15
CA ALA A 514 9.19 7.13 -1.94
C ALA A 514 9.79 6.48 -3.19
N LEU A 515 10.58 7.22 -3.98
CA LEU A 515 11.21 6.67 -5.20
C LEU A 515 12.13 5.49 -4.90
N ALA A 516 13.00 5.61 -3.88
CA ALA A 516 13.87 4.52 -3.47
C ALA A 516 13.09 3.24 -3.08
N SER A 517 11.91 3.41 -2.46
CA SER A 517 11.08 2.29 -2.05
C SER A 517 10.26 1.71 -3.21
N VAL A 518 9.58 2.55 -3.99
CA VAL A 518 8.75 2.13 -5.14
C VAL A 518 9.60 1.44 -6.20
N GLU A 519 10.71 2.05 -6.60
CA GLU A 519 11.57 1.51 -7.66
C GLU A 519 12.18 0.16 -7.22
N TYR A 520 12.65 0.05 -5.98
CA TYR A 520 13.27 -1.18 -5.49
C TYR A 520 12.29 -2.34 -5.30
N VAL A 521 11.10 -2.07 -4.74
CA VAL A 521 10.04 -3.08 -4.61
C VAL A 521 9.59 -3.55 -5.99
N LEU A 522 9.30 -2.61 -6.91
CA LEU A 522 8.83 -2.94 -8.24
C LEU A 522 9.88 -3.74 -9.04
N ALA A 523 11.15 -3.32 -9.03
CA ALA A 523 12.24 -4.06 -9.66
C ALA A 523 12.33 -5.50 -9.13
N SER A 524 12.22 -5.68 -7.81
CA SER A 524 12.30 -7.01 -7.19
C SER A 524 11.14 -7.92 -7.62
N LEU A 525 9.92 -7.37 -7.69
CA LEU A 525 8.75 -8.13 -8.14
C LEU A 525 8.86 -8.54 -9.62
N LEU A 526 9.34 -7.64 -10.48
CA LEU A 526 9.50 -7.89 -11.92
C LEU A 526 10.66 -8.85 -12.22
N TYR A 527 11.70 -8.85 -11.39
CA TYR A 527 12.81 -9.78 -11.51
C TYR A 527 12.38 -11.23 -11.26
N TRP A 528 11.66 -11.45 -10.15
CA TRP A 528 11.33 -12.78 -9.64
C TRP A 528 10.09 -13.42 -10.27
N PHE A 529 9.08 -12.61 -10.62
CA PHE A 529 7.76 -13.12 -10.96
C PHE A 529 7.28 -12.64 -12.33
N ASP A 530 6.58 -13.56 -13.00
CA ASP A 530 5.57 -13.25 -14.00
C ASP A 530 4.19 -13.21 -13.29
N TRP A 531 3.22 -12.50 -13.88
CA TRP A 531 1.94 -12.23 -13.22
C TRP A 531 0.77 -12.62 -14.11
N GLU A 532 -0.15 -13.40 -13.55
CA GLU A 532 -1.40 -13.82 -14.19
C GLU A 532 -2.62 -13.37 -13.37
N LEU A 533 -3.77 -13.24 -14.02
CA LEU A 533 -5.04 -13.08 -13.33
C LEU A 533 -5.51 -14.43 -12.76
N PRO A 534 -6.10 -14.47 -11.56
CA PRO A 534 -6.74 -15.67 -11.04
C PRO A 534 -7.82 -16.17 -12.01
N GLU A 535 -7.94 -17.48 -12.22
CA GLU A 535 -8.85 -18.10 -13.22
C GLU A 535 -10.35 -17.76 -13.00
N ILE A 536 -10.71 -17.22 -11.84
CA ILE A 536 -12.08 -16.90 -11.42
C ILE A 536 -12.47 -15.46 -11.83
N ASP A 537 -11.51 -14.57 -12.09
CA ASP A 537 -11.78 -13.18 -12.46
C ASP A 537 -11.76 -13.01 -13.99
N THR A 538 -12.95 -12.87 -14.57
CA THR A 538 -13.15 -12.79 -16.02
C THR A 538 -12.77 -11.41 -16.60
N LEU A 539 -11.84 -11.42 -17.57
CA LEU A 539 -11.58 -10.47 -18.66
C LEU A 539 -10.82 -9.14 -18.43
N ASP A 540 -10.88 -8.44 -17.27
CA ASP A 540 -10.06 -7.23 -17.03
C ASP A 540 -9.91 -6.93 -15.53
N ILE A 541 -8.86 -6.20 -15.15
CA ILE A 541 -8.65 -5.72 -13.78
C ILE A 541 -9.58 -4.53 -13.52
N ASP A 542 -10.29 -4.53 -12.38
CA ASP A 542 -11.04 -3.36 -11.91
C ASP A 542 -10.10 -2.17 -11.68
N MET A 543 -10.35 -1.05 -12.37
CA MET A 543 -9.57 0.18 -12.25
C MET A 543 -10.35 1.30 -11.56
N ASP A 544 -11.44 0.96 -10.85
CA ASP A 544 -12.20 1.93 -10.08
C ASP A 544 -11.36 2.48 -8.92
N GLU A 545 -11.60 3.75 -8.64
CA GLU A 545 -10.92 4.50 -7.58
C GLU A 545 -11.79 4.60 -6.33
N ILE A 546 -11.16 4.64 -5.17
CA ILE A 546 -11.77 5.17 -3.95
C ILE A 546 -11.08 6.48 -3.55
N PHE A 547 -11.87 7.52 -3.31
CA PHE A 547 -11.32 8.83 -2.97
C PHE A 547 -11.00 8.96 -1.48
N GLY A 548 -9.83 9.53 -1.21
CA GLY A 548 -9.38 10.04 0.08
C GLY A 548 -8.30 11.10 -0.15
N LEU A 549 -7.53 11.42 0.90
CA LEU A 549 -6.31 12.21 0.71
C LEU A 549 -5.34 11.49 -0.24
N VAL A 550 -5.30 10.17 -0.13
CA VAL A 550 -4.70 9.25 -1.11
C VAL A 550 -5.81 8.54 -1.87
N VAL A 551 -5.69 8.47 -3.19
CA VAL A 551 -6.57 7.69 -4.06
C VAL A 551 -5.94 6.34 -4.34
N SER A 552 -6.61 5.28 -3.90
CA SER A 552 -6.22 3.89 -4.13
C SER A 552 -7.25 3.18 -5.02
N LYS A 553 -6.95 1.93 -5.39
CA LYS A 553 -7.96 1.07 -6.01
C LYS A 553 -9.12 0.82 -5.07
N LYS A 554 -10.32 0.72 -5.64
CA LYS A 554 -11.54 0.35 -4.91
C LYS A 554 -11.58 -1.15 -4.63
N VAL A 555 -11.24 -1.96 -5.62
CA VAL A 555 -11.11 -3.42 -5.47
C VAL A 555 -9.62 -3.78 -5.32
N PRO A 556 -9.23 -4.50 -4.26
CA PRO A 556 -7.85 -4.95 -4.09
C PRO A 556 -7.38 -5.82 -5.26
N LEU A 557 -6.16 -5.56 -5.73
CA LEU A 557 -5.48 -6.29 -6.78
C LEU A 557 -5.12 -7.70 -6.31
N HIS A 558 -5.77 -8.69 -6.91
CA HIS A 558 -5.45 -10.10 -6.75
C HIS A 558 -4.74 -10.62 -8.00
N LEU A 559 -3.57 -11.22 -7.81
CA LEU A 559 -2.77 -11.77 -8.92
C LEU A 559 -2.19 -13.12 -8.53
N LYS A 560 -1.96 -13.97 -9.52
CA LYS A 560 -1.24 -15.23 -9.38
C LYS A 560 0.24 -15.00 -9.74
N PRO A 561 1.17 -15.17 -8.78
CA PRO A 561 2.59 -15.08 -9.06
C PRO A 561 3.07 -16.37 -9.75
N CYS A 562 3.61 -16.24 -10.95
CA CYS A 562 4.25 -17.32 -11.69
C CYS A 562 5.77 -17.16 -11.60
N ARG A 563 6.47 -18.29 -11.45
CA ARG A 563 7.94 -18.30 -11.38
C ARG A 563 8.55 -17.87 -12.71
N ASN A 564 9.56 -17.03 -12.65
CA ASN A 564 10.40 -16.76 -13.82
C ASN A 564 11.10 -18.06 -14.27
N HIS A 565 10.74 -18.56 -15.45
CA HIS A 565 11.30 -19.78 -16.03
C HIS A 565 12.83 -19.80 -16.11
N LEU A 566 13.48 -18.63 -16.24
CA LEU A 566 14.94 -18.51 -16.35
C LEU A 566 15.67 -18.65 -15.00
N VAL A 567 15.09 -18.17 -13.90
CA VAL A 567 15.73 -18.26 -12.57
C VAL A 567 15.64 -19.69 -12.03
N HIS A 568 14.52 -20.36 -12.33
CA HIS A 568 14.32 -21.78 -12.07
C HIS A 568 15.28 -22.67 -12.89
N ALA A 569 15.45 -22.39 -14.18
CA ALA A 569 16.37 -23.13 -15.05
C ALA A 569 17.85 -23.02 -14.63
N LEU A 570 18.21 -21.97 -13.87
CA LEU A 570 19.57 -21.72 -13.39
C LEU A 570 19.81 -22.16 -11.94
N GLY A 571 18.81 -22.70 -11.24
CA GLY A 571 18.95 -23.19 -9.86
C GLY A 571 19.26 -22.10 -8.83
N LEU A 572 18.95 -20.83 -9.11
CA LEU A 572 19.21 -19.72 -8.18
C LEU A 572 18.15 -19.64 -7.06
N ASP A 573 17.02 -20.32 -7.22
CA ASP A 573 15.94 -20.44 -6.25
C ASP A 573 16.31 -21.28 -5.02
N SER A 574 17.36 -22.11 -5.08
CA SER A 574 17.70 -23.07 -4.02
C SER A 574 18.59 -22.51 -2.90
N VAL A 575 18.72 -21.18 -2.78
CA VAL A 575 19.53 -20.52 -1.72
C VAL A 575 18.68 -20.06 -0.52
N VAL A 576 17.53 -20.70 -0.31
CA VAL A 576 16.87 -20.70 1.02
C VAL A 576 16.95 -22.12 1.57
N PRO A 577 17.68 -22.36 2.67
CA PRO A 577 17.85 -23.71 3.19
C PRO A 577 16.52 -24.20 3.74
N ASN A 578 15.87 -25.11 3.01
CA ASN A 578 14.83 -25.93 3.58
C ASN A 578 15.52 -26.91 4.54
N LYS A 579 15.42 -26.66 5.85
CA LYS A 579 16.02 -27.53 6.88
C LYS A 579 15.49 -28.97 6.81
N ASP A 580 14.34 -29.18 6.18
CA ASP A 580 13.70 -30.49 6.07
C ASP A 580 14.11 -31.28 4.82
N ALA A 581 14.97 -30.71 3.95
CA ALA A 581 15.51 -31.40 2.77
C ALA A 581 16.93 -31.97 3.00
N PHE A 582 17.47 -31.81 4.19
CA PHE A 582 18.80 -32.28 4.57
C PHE A 582 18.67 -33.37 5.63
N ASP A 583 19.34 -34.51 5.44
CA ASP A 583 19.61 -35.42 6.56
C ASP A 583 20.44 -34.68 7.63
N SER A 584 20.58 -35.25 8.82
CA SER A 584 21.32 -34.68 9.95
C SER A 584 22.82 -34.40 9.67
N ARG A 585 23.30 -34.65 8.44
CA ARG A 585 24.67 -34.41 7.95
C ARG A 585 24.73 -33.45 6.75
N GLY A 586 23.62 -32.86 6.31
CA GLY A 586 23.64 -31.84 5.24
C GLY A 586 23.77 -32.39 3.82
N VAL A 587 23.29 -33.62 3.56
CA VAL A 587 23.29 -34.24 2.23
C VAL A 587 21.88 -34.26 1.63
N LEU A 588 21.73 -33.82 0.37
CA LEU A 588 20.51 -33.98 -0.43
C LEU A 588 20.52 -35.38 -1.09
N GLU A 589 19.57 -36.24 -0.76
CA GLU A 589 19.39 -37.55 -1.42
C GLU A 589 18.45 -37.42 -2.64
N PHE A 590 18.86 -37.99 -3.78
CA PHE A 590 18.04 -38.08 -4.99
C PHE A 590 17.85 -39.55 -5.37
N TYR A 591 16.65 -39.89 -5.85
CA TYR A 591 16.36 -41.21 -6.42
C TYR A 591 16.51 -41.17 -7.95
N LEU A 592 17.35 -42.06 -8.47
CA LEU A 592 17.57 -42.26 -9.91
C LEU A 592 16.98 -43.61 -10.30
N GLU A 593 16.06 -43.60 -11.26
CA GLU A 593 15.42 -44.80 -11.80
C GLU A 593 15.92 -45.06 -13.22
N ILE A 594 16.22 -46.32 -13.56
CA ILE A 594 16.66 -46.72 -14.90
C ILE A 594 15.42 -47.10 -15.71
N GLU A 595 15.09 -46.29 -16.73
CA GLU A 595 13.88 -46.51 -17.54
C GLU A 595 14.13 -47.41 -18.75
N SER A 596 15.31 -47.34 -19.38
CA SER A 596 15.67 -48.23 -20.48
C SER A 596 17.17 -48.44 -20.64
N LYS A 597 17.55 -49.59 -21.20
CA LYS A 597 18.94 -49.99 -21.52
C LYS A 597 19.05 -50.27 -23.01
N LEU A 598 20.01 -49.64 -23.67
CA LEU A 598 20.40 -49.91 -25.06
C LEU A 598 21.84 -50.41 -25.07
N THR A 599 22.04 -51.67 -25.45
CA THR A 599 23.36 -52.31 -25.54
C THR A 599 23.99 -52.04 -26.89
N GLN A 600 25.23 -51.52 -26.92
CA GLN A 600 26.05 -51.47 -28.13
C GLN A 600 27.28 -52.38 -28.00
N SER A 601 27.75 -52.89 -29.15
CA SER A 601 28.61 -54.06 -29.28
C SER A 601 29.93 -54.01 -28.50
N ALA A 602 30.35 -55.17 -28.03
CA ALA A 602 31.58 -55.43 -27.30
C ALA A 602 32.85 -54.99 -28.07
N ARG A 603 33.83 -54.42 -27.35
CA ARG A 603 35.23 -54.37 -27.78
C ARG A 603 35.99 -55.59 -27.24
N PRO A 604 37.08 -56.03 -27.90
CA PRO A 604 37.95 -57.05 -27.34
C PRO A 604 38.65 -56.47 -26.10
N GLY A 605 38.25 -56.96 -24.91
CA GLY A 605 38.70 -56.43 -23.62
C GLY A 605 37.78 -56.70 -22.42
N GLY A 606 36.61 -57.32 -22.61
CA GLY A 606 35.73 -57.74 -21.50
C GLY A 606 34.89 -56.64 -20.86
N TYR A 607 34.69 -55.51 -21.55
CA TYR A 607 33.83 -54.43 -21.08
C TYR A 607 32.76 -54.11 -22.12
N MET A 608 31.50 -54.05 -21.67
CA MET A 608 30.35 -53.67 -22.48
C MET A 608 30.02 -52.19 -22.26
N ILE A 609 29.83 -51.42 -23.35
CA ILE A 609 29.32 -50.05 -23.27
C ILE A 609 27.79 -50.13 -23.33
N VAL A 610 27.15 -49.70 -22.25
CA VAL A 610 25.69 -49.65 -22.15
C VAL A 610 25.26 -48.19 -22.13
N LEU A 611 24.35 -47.86 -23.05
CA LEU A 611 23.67 -46.59 -23.07
C LEU A 611 22.45 -46.71 -22.15
N VAL A 612 22.42 -45.93 -21.07
CA VAL A 612 21.37 -45.98 -20.05
C VAL A 612 20.60 -44.69 -20.07
N VAL A 613 19.27 -44.81 -20.12
CA VAL A 613 18.35 -43.69 -19.95
C VAL A 613 17.97 -43.62 -18.47
N LEU A 614 18.38 -42.54 -17.80
CA LEU A 614 18.15 -42.30 -16.38
C LEU A 614 17.04 -41.26 -16.19
N ARG A 615 16.09 -41.55 -15.32
CA ARG A 615 15.07 -40.61 -14.86
C ARG A 615 15.39 -40.16 -13.44
N LEU A 616 15.60 -38.87 -13.27
CA LEU A 616 15.78 -38.23 -11.98
C LEU A 616 14.46 -37.59 -11.56
N LYS A 617 13.87 -38.06 -10.47
CA LYS A 617 12.62 -37.54 -9.94
C LYS A 617 12.93 -36.56 -8.82
N ILE A 618 12.76 -35.27 -9.10
CA ILE A 618 12.91 -34.21 -8.10
C ILE A 618 11.49 -33.75 -7.80
N TYR A 619 10.88 -34.27 -6.73
CA TYR A 619 9.47 -34.05 -6.36
C TYR A 619 8.43 -34.68 -7.32
N PRO A 620 7.16 -34.86 -6.90
CA PRO A 620 6.20 -35.70 -7.62
C PRO A 620 5.96 -35.31 -9.09
N ASP A 621 6.16 -34.04 -9.44
CA ASP A 621 5.72 -33.46 -10.73
C ASP A 621 6.86 -33.09 -11.69
N HIS A 622 8.13 -33.31 -11.33
CA HIS A 622 9.27 -32.97 -12.20
C HIS A 622 10.23 -34.15 -12.38
N CYS A 623 10.39 -34.56 -13.64
CA CYS A 623 11.26 -35.66 -14.06
C CYS A 623 12.28 -35.16 -15.08
N TYR A 624 13.56 -35.37 -14.80
CA TYR A 624 14.65 -35.05 -15.72
C TYR A 624 15.17 -36.34 -16.33
N TRP A 625 15.47 -36.31 -17.63
CA TRP A 625 15.96 -37.46 -18.38
C TRP A 625 17.41 -37.24 -18.83
N PHE A 626 18.24 -38.24 -18.60
CA PHE A 626 19.66 -38.23 -18.96
C PHE A 626 19.99 -39.46 -19.79
N ILE A 627 20.87 -39.29 -20.78
CA ILE A 627 21.54 -40.41 -21.45
C ILE A 627 22.97 -40.46 -20.92
N ALA A 628 23.36 -41.63 -20.40
CA ALA A 628 24.70 -41.88 -19.88
C ALA A 628 25.34 -43.09 -20.56
N ASN A 629 26.64 -42.97 -20.86
CA ASN A 629 27.46 -44.09 -21.30
C ASN A 629 28.17 -44.71 -20.10
N CYS A 630 27.91 -46.00 -19.87
CA CYS A 630 28.40 -46.74 -18.72
C CYS A 630 29.20 -47.98 -19.17
N TRP A 631 30.32 -48.26 -18.51
CA TRP A 631 31.03 -49.53 -18.65
C TRP A 631 30.49 -50.56 -17.67
N ILE A 632 30.10 -51.74 -18.16
CA ILE A 632 29.68 -52.86 -17.32
C ILE A 632 30.63 -54.03 -17.55
N SER A 633 31.19 -54.56 -16.45
CA SER A 633 31.92 -55.84 -16.39
C SER A 633 30.94 -57.00 -16.60
N ASP A 634 31.37 -58.08 -17.24
CA ASP A 634 30.55 -59.19 -17.80
C ASP A 634 29.62 -59.96 -16.81
N SER A 635 29.45 -59.52 -15.56
CA SER A 635 28.58 -60.13 -14.55
C SER A 635 27.37 -59.23 -14.23
N ILE A 636 26.17 -59.66 -14.66
CA ILE A 636 24.91 -58.90 -14.52
C ILE A 636 24.29 -59.11 -13.13
N TYR A 637 24.22 -58.06 -12.30
CA TYR A 637 23.48 -58.05 -11.02
C TYR A 637 22.53 -56.82 -10.95
N PRO A 638 21.43 -56.88 -10.18
CA PRO A 638 20.56 -55.71 -9.94
C PRO A 638 21.27 -54.65 -9.08
N CYS A 639 21.26 -53.38 -9.52
CA CYS A 639 21.93 -52.27 -8.84
C CYS A 639 20.94 -51.41 -8.04
N LEU A 640 21.31 -51.01 -6.81
CA LEU A 640 20.67 -49.92 -6.08
C LEU A 640 21.55 -48.65 -6.17
N LEU A 641 20.95 -47.49 -6.41
CA LEU A 641 21.67 -46.22 -6.58
C LEU A 641 21.70 -45.43 -5.26
N GLN A 642 22.89 -45.00 -4.81
CA GLN A 642 23.04 -43.98 -3.77
C GLN A 642 23.93 -42.83 -4.28
N PRO A 643 23.43 -41.59 -4.34
CA PRO A 643 24.22 -40.48 -4.85
C PRO A 643 25.26 -39.99 -3.83
N LYS A 644 26.49 -39.75 -4.30
CA LYS A 644 27.53 -39.04 -3.54
C LYS A 644 28.11 -37.91 -4.42
N TYR A 645 27.66 -36.69 -4.11
CA TYR A 645 28.15 -35.38 -4.56
C TYR A 645 27.80 -34.92 -5.98
N LEU A 646 27.42 -33.65 -6.06
CA LEU A 646 27.30 -32.86 -7.30
C LEU A 646 28.44 -31.83 -7.30
N ILE A 647 29.30 -31.83 -8.32
CA ILE A 647 30.36 -30.81 -8.46
C ILE A 647 29.99 -29.90 -9.63
N THR A 648 29.87 -28.60 -9.36
CA THR A 648 29.70 -27.57 -10.40
C THR A 648 31.07 -26.97 -10.76
N ASN A 649 31.44 -26.98 -12.04
CA ASN A 649 32.66 -26.32 -12.53
C ASN A 649 32.35 -24.89 -13.03
N ARG A 650 33.36 -24.01 -13.02
CA ARG A 650 33.36 -22.56 -13.30
C ARG A 650 32.76 -22.14 -14.66
N ASN A 651 32.42 -23.08 -15.56
CA ASN A 651 31.88 -22.81 -16.90
C ASN A 651 30.41 -23.22 -17.11
N LYS A 652 29.58 -23.32 -16.07
CA LYS A 652 28.11 -23.49 -16.18
C LYS A 652 27.62 -24.69 -17.03
N LYS A 653 28.34 -25.81 -17.03
CA LYS A 653 27.76 -27.14 -17.37
C LYS A 653 27.62 -27.94 -16.09
N VAL A 654 26.42 -28.47 -15.81
CA VAL A 654 26.26 -29.54 -14.81
C VAL A 654 26.93 -30.77 -15.41
N VAL A 655 28.16 -31.03 -15.00
CA VAL A 655 28.86 -32.27 -15.32
C VAL A 655 28.73 -33.12 -14.07
N LEU A 656 27.96 -34.21 -14.14
CA LEU A 656 28.02 -35.28 -13.16
C LEU A 656 29.40 -35.93 -13.29
N SER A 657 30.41 -35.37 -12.63
CA SER A 657 31.81 -35.78 -12.84
C SER A 657 32.14 -37.11 -12.17
N LYS A 658 31.32 -37.58 -11.22
CA LYS A 658 31.45 -38.89 -10.60
C LYS A 658 30.15 -39.27 -9.92
N LEU A 659 29.47 -40.29 -10.45
CA LEU A 659 28.40 -40.98 -9.73
C LEU A 659 29.01 -42.30 -9.25
N GLN A 660 29.28 -42.45 -7.96
CA GLN A 660 29.70 -43.75 -7.41
C GLN A 660 28.48 -44.64 -7.23
N LEU A 661 28.29 -45.59 -8.15
CA LEU A 661 27.29 -46.65 -8.04
C LEU A 661 27.76 -47.67 -6.99
N ARG A 662 26.98 -47.83 -5.91
CA ARG A 662 27.25 -48.83 -4.88
C ARG A 662 26.31 -50.00 -5.09
N LEU A 663 26.82 -51.10 -5.65
CA LEU A 663 26.11 -52.38 -5.64
C LEU A 663 25.96 -52.81 -4.19
N LEU A 664 24.72 -52.90 -3.69
CA LEU A 664 24.44 -53.65 -2.46
C LEU A 664 24.29 -55.11 -2.86
N PRO A 665 25.19 -56.00 -2.46
CA PRO A 665 25.02 -57.42 -2.73
C PRO A 665 23.89 -57.97 -1.87
N THR A 666 23.19 -58.99 -2.35
CA THR A 666 22.54 -59.98 -1.48
C THR A 666 23.55 -60.91 -0.80
N ASP A 667 24.85 -60.78 -1.06
CA ASP A 667 25.94 -61.45 -0.30
C ASP A 667 27.30 -60.71 -0.39
N GLU A 668 27.92 -60.42 0.76
CA GLU A 668 28.98 -59.42 1.04
C GLU A 668 30.32 -59.46 0.26
N SER A 669 30.45 -60.12 -0.88
CA SER A 669 31.74 -60.22 -1.57
C SER A 669 31.65 -60.05 -3.09
N GLN A 670 31.73 -58.79 -3.54
CA GLN A 670 32.49 -58.32 -4.72
C GLN A 670 31.99 -56.91 -5.11
N VAL A 671 32.88 -55.93 -5.03
CA VAL A 671 32.61 -54.55 -5.48
C VAL A 671 33.20 -54.39 -6.87
N THR A 672 32.36 -54.12 -7.87
CA THR A 672 32.82 -53.68 -9.19
C THR A 672 32.43 -52.22 -9.37
N GLU A 673 33.41 -51.33 -9.54
CA GLU A 673 33.16 -49.91 -9.79
C GLU A 673 32.64 -49.69 -11.22
N LEU A 674 31.61 -48.85 -11.35
CA LEU A 674 31.00 -48.47 -12.61
C LEU A 674 31.31 -47.00 -12.85
N GLU A 675 32.07 -46.70 -13.92
CA GLU A 675 32.53 -45.34 -14.23
C GLU A 675 31.68 -44.73 -15.37
N ILE A 676 31.05 -43.59 -15.11
CA ILE A 676 30.30 -42.83 -16.11
C ILE A 676 31.29 -42.02 -16.94
N LEU A 677 31.37 -42.31 -18.24
CA LEU A 677 32.31 -41.63 -19.16
C LEU A 677 31.85 -40.22 -19.51
N ASN A 678 30.55 -40.04 -19.82
CA ASN A 678 29.93 -38.78 -20.21
C ASN A 678 28.40 -38.89 -20.08
N ALA A 679 27.74 -37.78 -19.71
CA ALA A 679 26.28 -37.68 -19.63
C ALA A 679 25.78 -36.41 -20.34
N LEU A 680 24.67 -36.53 -21.09
CA LEU A 680 24.04 -35.41 -21.80
C LEU A 680 22.62 -35.19 -21.26
N ALA A 681 22.30 -33.94 -20.90
CA ALA A 681 20.99 -33.56 -20.38
C ALA A 681 20.04 -33.21 -21.53
N LEU A 682 18.85 -33.82 -21.55
CA LEU A 682 17.88 -33.65 -22.66
C LEU A 682 16.77 -32.61 -22.40
N GLY A 683 16.71 -32.01 -21.21
CA GLY A 683 15.72 -30.97 -20.85
C GLY A 683 14.41 -31.52 -20.25
N CYS A 684 13.47 -30.60 -19.94
CA CYS A 684 12.21 -30.87 -19.23
C CYS A 684 11.00 -30.91 -20.18
N TYR A 685 10.78 -31.95 -20.98
CA TYR A 685 9.48 -32.20 -21.62
C TYR A 685 9.24 -33.70 -21.87
N PRO A 686 7.98 -34.17 -21.83
CA PRO A 686 7.62 -35.55 -22.13
C PRO A 686 7.47 -35.73 -23.64
N THR A 687 8.56 -35.70 -24.38
CA THR A 687 8.58 -36.18 -25.77
C THR A 687 9.20 -37.57 -25.78
N LEU A 688 8.37 -38.57 -26.03
CA LEU A 688 8.80 -39.93 -26.37
C LEU A 688 9.64 -39.85 -27.66
N TYR A 689 10.95 -39.67 -27.52
CA TYR A 689 11.87 -39.90 -28.62
C TYR A 689 11.82 -41.38 -28.95
N SER A 690 11.58 -41.72 -30.22
CA SER A 690 11.69 -43.12 -30.63
C SER A 690 13.16 -43.55 -30.55
N ALA A 691 13.43 -44.85 -30.30
CA ALA A 691 14.80 -45.39 -30.28
C ALA A 691 15.58 -45.16 -31.61
N LYS A 692 14.89 -44.70 -32.66
CA LYS A 692 15.46 -44.32 -33.95
C LYS A 692 15.94 -42.86 -34.02
N GLU A 693 15.45 -41.99 -33.14
CA GLU A 693 15.87 -40.59 -33.03
C GLU A 693 17.03 -40.40 -32.04
N ILE A 694 17.28 -41.42 -31.20
CA ILE A 694 18.34 -41.43 -30.17
C ILE A 694 19.64 -42.09 -30.68
N ASN A 695 19.55 -43.07 -31.60
CA ASN A 695 20.72 -43.66 -32.28
C ASN A 695 21.25 -42.73 -33.37
#